data_AF-A0A8C2AZN8-F1
#
_entry.id   AF-A0A8C2AZN8-F1
#
_cell.length_a   1.000
_cell.length_b   1.000
_cell.length_c   1.000
_cell.angle_alpha   90.00
_cell.angle_beta   90.00
_cell.angle_gamma   90.00
#
_symmetry.space_group_name_H-M   'P 1'
#
loop_
_entity.id
_entity.type
_entity.pdbx_description
1 polymer ?
#
loop_
_entity_poly.entity_id
_entity_poly.type
_entity_poly.pdbx_seq_one_letter_code
_entity_poly.pdbx_strand_id
1 'polypeptide(L)'
;MAEAHQAVAFQFTVGPDGIDLQLSHEALRQVYLSGVHSWKKKFVRFKNGILNGVYPGSAPGFVLVLAGYLGRAHYLKVDPSLGLLVKLGKLPLFFSFCSKYMSTQKQMLVGGVMVGTGLWIAIIYSMRTVLKGLLSWHGWMFAPHGKITLKIFSGMQTPMLYSFQNSLPHLPLPSVKDTMRRYLESVRPLLSDEEHQRMQSLALDFEKNLGPKLQWYLKLKSWWATNYVSDWWEEYIYLRGRGPIMVNSNYYVMDFLYAFPTHLQAARAGNVIHAIMLYSRNLDRAQMKPLMLQNTIPMCSSQYERMFNTSRIPGIETDTVQHMSDSRHIVVYHRGRYFKVGMFYDGRLLLPREIEHWMERILADTSEPQPGEETLAALTAGDRVPWACARNAYLRHGKNKKSLDSVEKASFFVTLDDTEQRYDPANPVESLDRYAKSLLHGKCYDRWFDKSINLIVFKNGTIGLNAEHSWADAPVVGHLWEQVLSMDPVKLGYTADGHCKGEPHHNLPGPQRLQWNIPPECQTMIANSLSVAVALADDVDSHIIPFSDFGKGLIKKCKISPDAFIQLALQLAHYRDKGKFCLTYEASMTRLFREGRTETVRSCTMESCAFVRAMIIYWTIECQHPFTAAEKHQQMYRLAMTGQGIDRHLFCLYVVSKYLGQGSPFLQEVLSEPWKLSTSQTPLQQGELFDLVNHPEYVTSGGGFGPVADDGYGVAYVIIGEKLINFHISSKRSSPETAQFNAEFSESLKLKDDAVTNILDLTVMSHHTSVSSCFYYVITIALSVITDCLISTEYFCIFNLNFRSVHL
;
A
#
# COMPACT_ATOMS: atom_id res chain seq x y z
N MET A 1 -30.40 19.53 -26.54
CA MET A 1 -29.45 20.19 -27.46
C MET A 1 -28.32 20.94 -26.73
N ALA A 2 -27.82 20.44 -25.59
CA ALA A 2 -26.76 21.09 -24.80
C ALA A 2 -25.35 20.49 -25.03
N GLU A 3 -25.20 19.51 -25.94
CA GLU A 3 -23.90 18.96 -26.35
C GLU A 3 -23.26 19.70 -27.53
N ALA A 4 -23.96 20.66 -28.15
CA ALA A 4 -23.41 21.42 -29.27
C ALA A 4 -22.32 22.42 -28.85
N HIS A 5 -22.29 22.85 -27.59
CA HIS A 5 -21.33 23.87 -27.12
C HIS A 5 -19.98 23.31 -26.62
N GLN A 6 -19.84 21.99 -26.43
CA GLN A 6 -18.51 21.35 -26.26
C GLN A 6 -17.94 20.82 -27.58
N ALA A 7 -18.71 20.89 -28.66
CA ALA A 7 -18.31 20.57 -30.03
C ALA A 7 -18.01 21.83 -30.87
N VAL A 8 -17.42 22.88 -30.28
CA VAL A 8 -17.00 24.10 -31.03
C VAL A 8 -15.84 23.80 -32.03
N ALA A 9 -15.36 22.55 -32.07
CA ALA A 9 -14.40 22.08 -33.06
C ALA A 9 -15.05 21.77 -34.44
N PHE A 10 -16.34 21.44 -34.44
CA PHE A 10 -17.08 21.00 -35.62
C PHE A 10 -18.51 21.55 -35.54
N GLN A 11 -18.74 22.76 -36.07
CA GLN A 11 -20.11 23.16 -36.40
C GLN A 11 -20.52 22.46 -37.69
N PHE A 12 -21.58 21.65 -37.61
CA PHE A 12 -22.24 21.08 -38.77
C PHE A 12 -23.60 21.76 -38.92
N THR A 13 -23.78 22.49 -40.01
CA THR A 13 -25.07 23.05 -40.40
C THR A 13 -25.49 22.39 -41.70
N VAL A 14 -26.62 21.67 -41.65
CA VAL A 14 -27.22 21.07 -42.85
C VAL A 14 -28.21 22.08 -43.41
N GLY A 15 -27.80 22.78 -44.46
CA GLY A 15 -28.66 23.66 -45.24
C GLY A 15 -29.19 22.99 -46.50
N PRO A 16 -30.15 23.61 -47.22
CA PRO A 16 -30.66 23.09 -48.50
C PRO A 16 -29.58 22.88 -49.57
N ASP A 17 -28.45 23.58 -49.45
CA ASP A 17 -27.35 23.60 -50.43
C ASP A 17 -26.13 22.75 -50.07
N GLY A 18 -26.17 21.99 -48.95
CA GLY A 18 -25.09 21.07 -48.55
C GLY A 18 -24.67 21.18 -47.07
N ILE A 19 -23.55 20.50 -46.75
CA ILE A 19 -22.96 20.46 -45.41
C ILE A 19 -21.92 21.59 -45.30
N ASP A 20 -22.19 22.59 -44.45
CA ASP A 20 -21.20 23.62 -44.11
C ASP A 20 -20.44 23.21 -42.83
N LEU A 21 -19.11 23.27 -42.89
CA LEU A 21 -18.20 22.66 -41.91
C LEU A 21 -17.17 23.69 -41.45
N GLN A 22 -17.48 24.43 -40.38
CA GLN A 22 -16.53 25.36 -39.76
C GLN A 22 -15.59 24.61 -38.81
N LEU A 23 -14.33 24.44 -39.23
CA LEU A 23 -13.26 23.81 -38.47
C LEU A 23 -12.46 24.87 -37.68
N SER A 24 -12.52 24.82 -36.36
CA SER A 24 -11.66 25.67 -35.52
C SER A 24 -10.21 25.18 -35.56
N HIS A 25 -9.29 26.02 -36.07
CA HIS A 25 -7.85 25.74 -36.10
C HIS A 25 -7.28 25.42 -34.71
N GLU A 26 -7.76 26.11 -33.67
CA GLU A 26 -7.37 25.89 -32.28
C GLU A 26 -7.77 24.48 -31.82
N ALA A 27 -8.99 24.04 -32.16
CA ALA A 27 -9.48 22.72 -31.81
C ALA A 27 -8.71 21.60 -32.54
N LEU A 28 -8.42 21.77 -33.83
CA LEU A 28 -7.59 20.83 -34.60
C LEU A 28 -6.16 20.73 -34.03
N ARG A 29 -5.57 21.86 -33.62
CA ARG A 29 -4.28 21.89 -32.91
C ARG A 29 -4.35 21.10 -31.60
N GLN A 30 -5.39 21.26 -30.79
CA GLN A 30 -5.55 20.51 -29.54
C GLN A 30 -5.75 19.00 -29.79
N VAL A 31 -6.50 18.61 -30.83
CA VAL A 31 -6.64 17.20 -31.23
C VAL A 31 -5.29 16.62 -31.65
N TYR A 32 -4.51 17.34 -32.47
CA TYR A 32 -3.17 16.94 -32.89
C TYR A 32 -2.23 16.78 -31.69
N LEU A 33 -2.14 17.77 -30.81
CA LEU A 33 -1.27 17.74 -29.63
C LEU A 33 -1.67 16.62 -28.66
N SER A 34 -2.97 16.40 -28.46
CA SER A 34 -3.49 15.29 -27.67
C SER A 34 -3.11 13.93 -28.29
N GLY A 35 -3.18 13.82 -29.63
CA GLY A 35 -2.75 12.66 -30.39
C GLY A 35 -1.25 12.37 -30.22
N VAL A 36 -0.40 13.38 -30.44
CA VAL A 36 1.06 13.28 -30.25
C VAL A 36 1.41 12.89 -28.82
N HIS A 37 0.78 13.51 -27.82
CA HIS A 37 1.02 13.19 -26.41
C HIS A 37 0.56 11.76 -26.08
N SER A 38 -0.61 11.36 -26.57
CA SER A 38 -1.11 10.00 -26.41
C SER A 38 -0.14 8.99 -27.01
N TRP A 39 0.40 9.27 -28.21
CA TRP A 39 1.40 8.42 -28.84
C TRP A 39 2.71 8.37 -28.02
N LYS A 40 3.23 9.51 -27.57
CA LYS A 40 4.40 9.57 -26.68
C LYS A 40 4.18 8.79 -25.38
N LYS A 41 3.01 8.94 -24.73
CA LYS A 41 2.64 8.20 -23.52
C LYS A 41 2.63 6.69 -23.79
N LYS A 42 1.96 6.25 -24.86
CA LYS A 42 1.90 4.84 -25.27
C LYS A 42 3.29 4.29 -25.59
N PHE A 43 4.13 5.05 -26.29
CA PHE A 43 5.51 4.67 -26.59
C PHE A 43 6.36 4.53 -25.32
N VAL A 44 6.28 5.48 -24.39
CA VAL A 44 7.01 5.40 -23.10
C VAL A 44 6.53 4.19 -22.29
N ARG A 45 5.21 3.96 -22.19
CA ARG A 45 4.65 2.77 -21.53
C ARG A 45 5.14 1.48 -22.20
N PHE A 46 5.13 1.41 -23.53
CA PHE A 46 5.62 0.25 -24.28
C PHE A 46 7.11 0.01 -24.04
N LYS A 47 7.95 1.05 -24.20
CA LYS A 47 9.38 1.00 -23.94
C LYS A 47 9.67 0.54 -22.51
N ASN A 48 9.05 1.17 -21.51
CA ASN A 48 9.27 0.83 -20.11
C ASN A 48 8.69 -0.55 -19.77
N GLY A 49 7.61 -0.96 -20.43
CA GLY A 49 7.06 -2.32 -20.36
C GLY A 49 8.05 -3.36 -20.85
N ILE A 50 8.71 -3.14 -21.99
CA ILE A 50 9.79 -4.02 -22.47
C ILE A 50 10.94 -4.03 -21.46
N LEU A 51 11.41 -2.86 -21.02
CA LEU A 51 12.53 -2.75 -20.08
C LEU A 51 12.26 -3.47 -18.75
N ASN A 52 11.08 -3.30 -18.17
CA ASN A 52 10.63 -4.07 -17.00
C ASN A 52 10.51 -5.56 -17.33
N GLY A 53 9.99 -5.86 -18.53
CA GLY A 53 9.77 -7.21 -19.05
C GLY A 53 11.04 -7.99 -19.37
N VAL A 54 12.22 -7.35 -19.45
CA VAL A 54 13.53 -8.01 -19.67
C VAL A 54 14.49 -7.91 -18.47
N TYR A 55 14.17 -7.14 -17.43
CA TYR A 55 14.98 -7.04 -16.21
C TYR A 55 15.22 -8.42 -15.55
N PRO A 56 16.43 -8.77 -15.07
CA PRO A 56 17.63 -7.93 -14.87
C PRO A 56 18.50 -7.73 -16.13
N GLY A 57 18.06 -8.21 -17.29
CA GLY A 57 18.68 -7.89 -18.57
C GLY A 57 18.59 -6.40 -18.91
N SER A 58 19.42 -5.97 -19.86
CA SER A 58 19.48 -4.58 -20.31
C SER A 58 19.79 -4.51 -21.82
N ALA A 59 19.45 -3.38 -22.46
CA ALA A 59 19.77 -3.16 -23.87
C ALA A 59 21.29 -3.21 -24.15
N PRO A 60 22.18 -2.62 -23.33
CA PRO A 60 23.63 -2.83 -23.46
C PRO A 60 24.02 -4.31 -23.33
N GLY A 61 23.42 -5.04 -22.39
CA GLY A 61 23.64 -6.47 -22.22
C GLY A 61 23.23 -7.29 -23.46
N PHE A 62 22.14 -6.91 -24.13
CA PHE A 62 21.73 -7.52 -25.39
C PHE A 62 22.77 -7.32 -26.48
N VAL A 63 23.25 -6.07 -26.65
CA VAL A 63 24.28 -5.75 -27.65
C VAL A 63 25.58 -6.50 -27.37
N LEU A 64 25.99 -6.61 -26.10
CA LEU A 64 27.19 -7.36 -25.70
C LEU A 64 27.07 -8.85 -26.02
N VAL A 65 25.95 -9.49 -25.69
CA VAL A 65 25.72 -10.91 -26.00
C VAL A 65 25.68 -11.12 -27.50
N LEU A 66 25.00 -10.24 -28.25
CA LEU A 66 24.88 -10.34 -29.69
C LEU A 66 26.24 -10.14 -30.39
N ALA A 67 26.98 -9.09 -30.04
CA ALA A 67 28.29 -8.80 -30.60
C ALA A 67 29.31 -9.89 -30.23
N GLY A 68 29.29 -10.37 -28.99
CA GLY A 68 30.14 -11.48 -28.55
C GLY A 68 29.83 -12.78 -29.30
N TYR A 69 28.55 -13.11 -29.47
CA TYR A 69 28.11 -14.30 -30.21
C TYR A 69 28.50 -14.24 -31.69
N LEU A 70 28.14 -13.15 -32.38
CA LEU A 70 28.44 -12.95 -33.79
C LEU A 70 29.95 -12.83 -34.03
N GLY A 71 30.68 -12.12 -33.17
CA GLY A 71 32.13 -12.00 -33.22
C GLY A 71 32.83 -13.34 -33.04
N ARG A 72 32.38 -14.17 -32.09
CA ARG A 72 32.87 -15.54 -31.91
C ARG A 72 32.60 -16.43 -33.12
N ALA A 73 31.38 -16.37 -33.66
CA ALA A 73 31.02 -17.14 -34.86
C ALA A 73 31.88 -16.74 -36.06
N HIS A 74 32.12 -15.43 -36.24
CA HIS A 74 33.00 -14.91 -37.28
C HIS A 74 34.46 -15.37 -37.09
N TYR A 75 35.00 -15.25 -35.88
CA TYR A 75 36.37 -15.69 -35.56
C TYR A 75 36.56 -17.20 -35.80
N LEU A 76 35.59 -18.02 -35.40
CA LEU A 76 35.63 -19.47 -35.57
C LEU A 76 35.21 -19.92 -36.98
N LYS A 77 34.81 -19.01 -37.87
CA LYS A 77 34.27 -19.29 -39.21
C LYS A 77 33.10 -20.30 -39.21
N VAL A 78 32.26 -20.24 -38.17
CA VAL A 78 31.07 -21.09 -38.01
C VAL A 78 29.82 -20.31 -38.39
N ASP A 79 28.83 -20.98 -38.97
CA ASP A 79 27.52 -20.37 -39.25
C ASP A 79 26.84 -19.88 -37.94
N PRO A 80 26.66 -18.56 -37.77
CA PRO A 80 26.03 -18.00 -36.57
C PRO A 80 24.55 -18.37 -36.48
N SER A 81 23.91 -18.83 -37.56
CA SER A 81 22.53 -19.29 -37.50
C SER A 81 22.40 -20.72 -36.96
N LEU A 82 23.51 -21.45 -36.76
CA LEU A 82 23.52 -22.88 -36.42
C LEU A 82 22.64 -23.72 -37.38
N GLY A 83 22.52 -23.30 -38.65
CA GLY A 83 21.63 -23.91 -39.64
C GLY A 83 20.12 -23.72 -39.38
N LEU A 84 19.72 -22.83 -38.45
CA LEU A 84 18.32 -22.59 -38.09
C LEU A 84 17.46 -22.20 -39.30
N LEU A 85 17.96 -21.27 -40.13
CA LEU A 85 17.23 -20.80 -41.31
C LEU A 85 17.25 -21.81 -42.46
N VAL A 86 18.28 -22.65 -42.55
CA VAL A 86 18.32 -23.79 -43.50
C VAL A 86 17.28 -24.84 -43.12
N LYS A 87 17.02 -25.05 -41.82
CA LYS A 87 15.96 -25.94 -41.33
C LYS A 87 14.56 -25.34 -41.52
N LEU A 88 14.38 -24.05 -41.23
CA LEU A 88 13.11 -23.34 -41.41
C LEU A 88 12.75 -23.13 -42.89
N GLY A 89 13.75 -23.00 -43.76
CA GLY A 89 13.59 -22.94 -45.21
C GLY A 89 13.06 -24.24 -45.84
N LYS A 90 12.89 -25.33 -45.08
CA LYS A 90 12.18 -26.54 -45.55
C LYS A 90 10.66 -26.42 -45.43
N LEU A 91 10.14 -25.36 -44.78
CA LEU A 91 8.70 -25.07 -44.71
C LEU A 91 8.28 -24.28 -45.96
N PRO A 92 7.27 -24.74 -46.74
CA PRO A 92 6.93 -24.20 -48.07
C PRO A 92 6.61 -22.69 -48.07
N LEU A 93 5.95 -22.21 -47.01
CA LEU A 93 5.53 -20.81 -46.85
C LEU A 93 6.69 -19.87 -46.50
N PHE A 94 7.69 -20.34 -45.75
CA PHE A 94 8.81 -19.50 -45.28
C PHE A 94 9.92 -19.40 -46.34
N PHE A 95 10.12 -20.48 -47.10
CA PHE A 95 11.10 -20.53 -48.19
C PHE A 95 10.80 -19.55 -49.33
N SER A 96 9.53 -19.48 -49.76
CA SER A 96 9.11 -18.61 -50.86
C SER A 96 9.27 -17.11 -50.54
N PHE A 97 9.06 -16.72 -49.28
CA PHE A 97 9.14 -15.33 -48.84
C PHE A 97 10.60 -14.88 -48.61
N CYS A 98 11.45 -15.69 -47.97
CA CYS A 98 12.83 -15.29 -47.64
C CYS A 98 13.84 -15.47 -48.79
N SER A 99 13.67 -16.52 -49.62
CA SER A 99 14.59 -16.81 -50.73
C SER A 99 14.53 -15.79 -51.86
N LYS A 100 13.40 -15.08 -52.02
CA LYS A 100 13.18 -14.15 -53.13
C LYS A 100 13.71 -12.74 -52.86
N TYR A 101 13.94 -12.39 -51.59
CA TYR A 101 14.28 -11.01 -51.17
C TYR A 101 15.56 -10.90 -50.32
N MET A 102 16.17 -11.99 -49.85
CA MET A 102 17.37 -11.95 -48.99
C MET A 102 18.49 -12.87 -49.50
N SER A 103 19.71 -12.32 -49.62
CA SER A 103 20.93 -13.09 -49.92
C SER A 103 21.32 -14.03 -48.78
N THR A 104 22.11 -15.07 -49.08
CA THR A 104 22.60 -16.06 -48.10
C THR A 104 23.32 -15.41 -46.91
N GLN A 105 24.11 -14.37 -47.15
CA GLN A 105 24.78 -13.61 -46.08
C GLN A 105 23.78 -12.87 -45.17
N LYS A 106 22.73 -12.26 -45.73
CA LYS A 106 21.67 -11.61 -44.95
C LYS A 106 20.87 -12.63 -44.14
N GLN A 107 20.61 -13.81 -44.71
CA GLN A 107 19.98 -14.92 -44.00
C GLN A 107 20.84 -15.34 -42.80
N MET A 108 22.13 -15.64 -43.00
CA MET A 108 23.03 -16.02 -41.90
C MET A 108 23.09 -14.95 -40.80
N LEU A 109 23.14 -13.66 -41.16
CA LEU A 109 23.11 -12.56 -40.19
C LEU A 109 21.80 -12.53 -39.39
N VAL A 110 20.64 -12.61 -40.06
CA VAL A 110 19.32 -12.63 -39.41
C VAL A 110 19.19 -13.84 -38.49
N GLY A 111 19.62 -15.01 -38.95
CA GLY A 111 19.63 -16.23 -38.14
C GLY A 111 20.55 -16.11 -36.92
N GLY A 112 21.73 -15.51 -37.10
CA GLY A 112 22.65 -15.19 -36.00
C GLY A 112 22.07 -14.22 -34.98
N VAL A 113 21.32 -13.21 -35.42
CA VAL A 113 20.58 -12.30 -34.54
C VAL A 113 19.48 -13.05 -33.78
N MET A 114 18.75 -13.95 -34.42
CA MET A 114 17.73 -14.77 -33.74
C MET A 114 18.34 -15.67 -32.66
N VAL A 115 19.42 -16.38 -32.99
CA VAL A 115 20.11 -17.27 -32.02
C VAL A 115 20.73 -16.46 -30.89
N GLY A 116 21.41 -15.35 -31.19
CA GLY A 116 21.98 -14.44 -30.18
C GLY A 116 20.91 -13.83 -29.26
N THR A 117 19.74 -13.48 -29.81
CA THR A 117 18.58 -13.03 -29.02
C THR A 117 18.03 -14.14 -28.14
N GLY A 118 17.90 -15.36 -28.67
CA GLY A 118 17.51 -16.53 -27.88
C GLY A 118 18.46 -16.81 -26.73
N LEU A 119 19.78 -16.71 -26.96
CA LEU A 119 20.80 -16.84 -25.91
C LEU A 119 20.63 -15.75 -24.84
N TRP A 120 20.42 -14.49 -25.25
CA TRP A 120 20.18 -13.40 -24.30
C TRP A 120 18.92 -13.60 -23.47
N ILE A 121 17.82 -14.04 -24.07
CA ILE A 121 16.58 -14.39 -23.35
C ILE A 121 16.82 -15.54 -22.38
N ALA A 122 17.58 -16.57 -22.77
CA ALA A 122 17.93 -17.69 -21.90
C ALA A 122 18.79 -17.24 -20.69
N ILE A 123 19.75 -16.33 -20.90
CA ILE A 123 20.53 -15.72 -19.82
C ILE A 123 19.61 -14.96 -18.86
N ILE A 124 18.69 -14.12 -19.36
CA ILE A 124 17.72 -13.40 -18.52
C ILE A 124 16.85 -14.37 -17.73
N TYR A 125 16.32 -15.40 -18.37
CA TYR A 125 15.49 -16.40 -17.71
C TYR A 125 16.25 -17.11 -16.59
N SER A 126 17.51 -17.48 -16.82
CA SER A 126 18.39 -18.05 -15.80
C SER A 126 18.63 -17.07 -14.65
N MET A 127 18.98 -15.81 -14.94
CA MET A 127 19.17 -14.77 -13.92
C MET A 127 17.91 -14.54 -13.08
N ARG A 128 16.74 -14.52 -13.71
CA ARG A 128 15.44 -14.39 -13.02
C ARG A 128 15.17 -15.57 -12.12
N THR A 129 15.46 -16.78 -12.58
CA THR A 129 15.24 -18.00 -11.80
C THR A 129 16.15 -18.01 -10.57
N VAL A 130 17.43 -17.62 -10.74
CA VAL A 130 18.35 -17.44 -9.61
C VAL A 130 17.85 -16.36 -8.65
N LEU A 131 17.45 -15.19 -9.16
CA LEU A 131 16.92 -14.11 -8.33
C LEU A 131 15.65 -14.54 -7.58
N LYS A 132 14.73 -15.24 -8.24
CA LYS A 132 13.54 -15.80 -7.61
C LYS A 132 13.90 -16.80 -6.52
N GLY A 133 14.89 -17.68 -6.76
CA GLY A 133 15.40 -18.60 -5.75
C GLY A 133 15.98 -17.89 -4.53
N LEU A 134 16.79 -16.84 -4.75
CA LEU A 134 17.36 -16.01 -3.68
C LEU A 134 16.28 -15.28 -2.88
N LEU A 135 15.29 -14.70 -3.55
CA LEU A 135 14.17 -14.01 -2.92
C LEU A 135 13.19 -14.98 -2.23
N SER A 136 13.16 -16.25 -2.63
CA SER A 136 12.36 -17.29 -1.95
C SER A 136 12.99 -17.72 -0.63
N TRP A 137 14.29 -17.50 -0.43
CA TRP A 137 14.96 -17.80 0.82
C TRP A 137 14.79 -16.65 1.80
N HIS A 138 14.12 -16.92 2.92
CA HIS A 138 13.79 -15.94 3.96
C HIS A 138 14.55 -16.15 5.28
N GLY A 139 15.54 -17.06 5.30
CA GLY A 139 16.30 -17.36 6.52
C GLY A 139 17.02 -16.15 7.11
N TRP A 140 17.37 -15.18 6.27
CA TRP A 140 17.93 -13.89 6.66
C TRP A 140 17.05 -13.07 7.60
N MET A 141 15.72 -13.26 7.56
CA MET A 141 14.79 -12.51 8.42
C MET A 141 14.84 -13.01 9.88
N PHE A 142 15.29 -14.24 10.08
CA PHE A 142 15.40 -14.90 11.38
C PHE A 142 16.83 -14.89 11.93
N ALA A 143 17.82 -14.55 11.11
CA ALA A 143 19.21 -14.45 11.53
C ALA A 143 19.46 -13.14 12.30
N PRO A 144 20.29 -13.15 13.37
CA PRO A 144 20.76 -11.93 14.00
C PRO A 144 21.56 -11.08 12.99
N HIS A 145 21.31 -9.77 13.00
CA HIS A 145 21.75 -8.77 12.01
C HIS A 145 23.03 -9.11 11.24
N GLY A 146 22.88 -9.39 9.94
CA GLY A 146 23.97 -9.49 8.97
C GLY A 146 23.67 -8.65 7.72
N LYS A 147 24.71 -8.14 7.05
CA LYS A 147 24.56 -7.45 5.76
C LYS A 147 24.21 -8.46 4.67
N ILE A 148 22.93 -8.62 4.36
CA ILE A 148 22.50 -9.33 3.16
C ILE A 148 22.99 -8.52 1.97
N THR A 149 23.83 -9.12 1.13
CA THR A 149 24.39 -8.43 -0.05
C THR A 149 23.78 -9.01 -1.31
N LEU A 150 22.57 -8.57 -1.69
CA LEU A 150 21.96 -8.92 -2.99
C LEU A 150 22.52 -8.11 -4.17
N LYS A 151 23.54 -7.26 -3.94
CA LYS A 151 24.14 -6.39 -4.97
C LYS A 151 24.69 -7.15 -6.19
N ILE A 152 24.89 -8.47 -6.08
CA ILE A 152 25.47 -9.29 -7.15
C ILE A 152 24.52 -9.43 -8.36
N PHE A 153 23.21 -9.15 -8.22
CA PHE A 153 22.23 -9.34 -9.31
C PHE A 153 21.53 -8.06 -9.79
N SER A 154 21.94 -6.87 -9.33
CA SER A 154 21.52 -5.62 -9.96
C SER A 154 22.26 -5.49 -11.29
N GLY A 155 21.63 -5.90 -12.40
CA GLY A 155 22.19 -5.76 -13.74
C GLY A 155 22.57 -4.31 -14.08
N MET A 156 23.14 -4.07 -15.26
CA MET A 156 23.61 -2.75 -15.71
C MET A 156 22.51 -1.67 -15.85
N GLN A 157 21.25 -2.00 -15.53
CA GLN A 157 20.10 -1.12 -15.66
C GLN A 157 19.54 -0.73 -14.29
N THR A 158 19.21 0.56 -14.13
CA THR A 158 18.49 1.06 -12.96
C THR A 158 17.07 0.49 -12.94
N PRO A 159 16.65 -0.17 -11.85
CA PRO A 159 15.33 -0.78 -11.78
C PRO A 159 14.24 0.30 -11.68
N MET A 160 13.15 0.07 -12.40
CA MET A 160 11.90 0.83 -12.40
C MET A 160 10.84 0.12 -11.53
N LEU A 161 9.73 0.79 -11.24
CA LEU A 161 8.70 0.36 -10.27
C LEU A 161 8.30 -1.12 -10.39
N TYR A 162 8.15 -1.63 -11.63
CA TYR A 162 7.70 -2.98 -11.92
C TYR A 162 8.81 -3.95 -12.34
N SER A 163 10.08 -3.54 -12.30
CA SER A 163 11.21 -4.34 -12.81
C SER A 163 11.35 -5.70 -12.12
N PHE A 164 11.05 -5.79 -10.82
CA PHE A 164 11.18 -7.02 -10.04
C PHE A 164 9.94 -7.93 -10.08
N GLN A 165 8.79 -7.50 -10.63
CA GLN A 165 7.52 -8.23 -10.54
C GLN A 165 7.58 -9.68 -11.06
N ASN A 166 8.39 -9.92 -12.09
CA ASN A 166 8.59 -11.25 -12.67
C ASN A 166 9.65 -12.10 -11.96
N SER A 167 10.40 -11.50 -11.03
CA SER A 167 11.41 -12.18 -10.21
C SER A 167 10.94 -12.45 -8.79
N LEU A 168 9.83 -11.83 -8.35
CA LEU A 168 9.26 -12.08 -7.03
C LEU A 168 8.76 -13.53 -6.91
N PRO A 169 8.94 -14.17 -5.75
CA PRO A 169 8.39 -15.48 -5.46
C PRO A 169 6.86 -15.45 -5.39
N HIS A 170 6.24 -16.61 -5.57
CA HIS A 170 4.81 -16.79 -5.24
C HIS A 170 4.66 -16.96 -3.72
N LEU A 171 3.51 -16.56 -3.18
CA LEU A 171 3.20 -16.77 -1.77
C LEU A 171 3.24 -18.27 -1.45
N PRO A 172 4.03 -18.73 -0.46
CA PRO A 172 4.08 -20.13 -0.10
C PRO A 172 2.75 -20.60 0.49
N LEU A 173 2.44 -21.88 0.27
CA LEU A 173 1.27 -22.53 0.85
C LEU A 173 1.70 -23.31 2.11
N PRO A 174 1.30 -22.89 3.32
CA PRO A 174 1.63 -23.60 4.56
C PRO A 174 1.04 -25.01 4.59
N SER A 175 1.59 -25.89 5.44
CA SER A 175 0.98 -27.20 5.68
C SER A 175 -0.24 -27.10 6.61
N VAL A 176 -1.23 -27.97 6.43
CA VAL A 176 -2.41 -28.01 7.33
C VAL A 176 -1.97 -28.23 8.77
N LYS A 177 -1.04 -29.17 9.00
CA LYS A 177 -0.48 -29.48 10.32
C LYS A 177 0.16 -28.27 11.00
N ASP A 178 0.99 -27.52 10.27
CA ASP A 178 1.60 -26.30 10.84
C ASP A 178 0.56 -25.24 11.16
N THR A 179 -0.45 -25.08 10.30
CA THR A 179 -1.55 -24.16 10.53
C THR A 179 -2.39 -24.56 11.74
N MET A 180 -2.73 -25.85 11.91
CA MET A 180 -3.47 -26.32 13.08
C MET A 180 -2.68 -26.11 14.37
N ARG A 181 -1.39 -26.49 14.39
CA ARG A 181 -0.53 -26.31 15.56
C ARG A 181 -0.45 -24.83 15.97
N ARG A 182 -0.14 -23.93 15.03
CA ARG A 182 -0.02 -22.49 15.30
C ARG A 182 -1.36 -21.85 15.67
N TYR A 183 -2.46 -22.32 15.08
CA TYR A 183 -3.80 -21.89 15.47
C TYR A 183 -4.09 -22.24 16.93
N LEU A 184 -3.88 -23.50 17.34
CA LEU A 184 -4.08 -23.96 18.71
C LEU A 184 -3.19 -23.24 19.72
N GLU A 185 -1.96 -22.90 19.34
CA GLU A 185 -1.07 -22.02 20.11
C GLU A 185 -1.67 -20.62 20.26
N SER A 186 -2.24 -20.05 19.19
CA SER A 186 -2.76 -18.67 19.18
C SER A 186 -4.06 -18.49 19.99
N VAL A 187 -4.92 -19.51 20.07
CA VAL A 187 -6.19 -19.43 20.80
C VAL A 187 -6.09 -19.92 22.25
N ARG A 188 -4.96 -20.53 22.63
CA ARG A 188 -4.74 -20.98 24.01
C ARG A 188 -5.01 -19.91 25.08
N PRO A 189 -4.57 -18.63 24.95
CA PRO A 189 -4.87 -17.61 25.96
C PRO A 189 -6.34 -17.15 25.97
N LEU A 190 -7.12 -17.49 24.95
CA LEU A 190 -8.51 -17.03 24.77
C LEU A 190 -9.54 -18.06 25.27
N LEU A 191 -9.15 -19.33 25.38
CA LEU A 191 -10.04 -20.44 25.70
C LEU A 191 -9.77 -21.01 27.10
N SER A 192 -10.83 -21.47 27.76
CA SER A 192 -10.71 -22.35 28.92
C SER A 192 -10.05 -23.68 28.55
N ASP A 193 -9.66 -24.48 29.55
CA ASP A 193 -8.99 -25.76 29.31
C ASP A 193 -9.93 -26.75 28.59
N GLU A 194 -11.21 -26.77 28.96
CA GLU A 194 -12.23 -27.60 28.34
C GLU A 194 -12.50 -27.19 26.89
N GLU A 195 -12.64 -25.88 26.63
CA GLU A 195 -12.83 -25.35 25.27
C GLU A 195 -11.61 -25.60 24.39
N HIS A 196 -10.39 -25.45 24.94
CA HIS A 196 -9.16 -25.73 24.21
C HIS A 196 -9.04 -27.21 23.86
N GLN A 197 -9.37 -28.12 24.78
CA GLN A 197 -9.36 -29.56 24.51
C GLN A 197 -10.39 -29.96 23.43
N ARG A 198 -11.58 -29.34 23.44
CA ARG A 198 -12.57 -29.51 22.38
C ARG A 198 -12.03 -29.00 21.04
N MET A 199 -11.41 -27.82 21.02
CA MET A 199 -10.81 -27.25 19.81
C MET A 199 -9.65 -28.08 19.28
N GLN A 200 -8.80 -28.65 20.14
CA GLN A 200 -7.77 -29.61 19.74
C GLN A 200 -8.37 -30.83 19.03
N SER A 201 -9.49 -31.34 19.54
CA SER A 201 -10.19 -32.49 18.95
C SER A 201 -10.74 -32.16 17.55
N LEU A 202 -11.35 -30.97 17.40
CA LEU A 202 -11.83 -30.48 16.10
C LEU A 202 -10.70 -30.24 15.10
N ALA A 203 -9.59 -29.64 15.54
CA ALA A 203 -8.41 -29.40 14.71
C ALA A 203 -7.77 -30.72 14.25
N LEU A 204 -7.68 -31.72 15.14
CA LEU A 204 -7.12 -33.03 14.82
C LEU A 204 -8.00 -33.81 13.84
N ASP A 205 -9.32 -33.77 14.03
CA ASP A 205 -10.28 -34.35 13.08
C ASP A 205 -10.15 -33.69 11.70
N PHE A 206 -10.11 -32.36 11.66
CA PHE A 206 -9.93 -31.62 10.42
C PHE A 206 -8.59 -31.95 9.74
N GLU A 207 -7.47 -32.01 10.49
CA GLU A 207 -6.15 -32.35 9.98
C GLU A 207 -6.10 -33.76 9.35
N LYS A 208 -6.79 -34.74 9.95
CA LYS A 208 -6.80 -36.13 9.46
C LYS A 208 -7.76 -36.36 8.31
N ASN A 209 -8.90 -35.66 8.30
CA ASN A 209 -10.01 -35.94 7.40
C ASN A 209 -10.14 -34.89 6.27
N LEU A 210 -10.88 -33.81 6.52
CA LEU A 210 -11.26 -32.85 5.47
C LEU A 210 -10.09 -31.97 5.00
N GLY A 211 -9.19 -31.58 5.91
CA GLY A 211 -8.06 -30.69 5.65
C GLY A 211 -7.16 -31.12 4.48
N PRO A 212 -6.68 -32.37 4.40
CA PRO A 212 -5.88 -32.87 3.28
C PRO A 212 -6.56 -32.73 1.91
N LYS A 213 -7.89 -32.95 1.85
CA LYS A 213 -8.67 -32.80 0.62
C LYS A 213 -8.73 -31.32 0.19
N LEU A 214 -9.05 -30.42 1.12
CA LEU A 214 -9.08 -28.98 0.83
C LEU A 214 -7.70 -28.45 0.43
N GLN A 215 -6.65 -28.91 1.12
CA GLN A 215 -5.26 -28.57 0.84
C GLN A 215 -4.82 -28.98 -0.56
N TRP A 216 -5.34 -30.11 -1.08
CA TRP A 216 -5.03 -30.53 -2.44
C TRP A 216 -5.54 -29.53 -3.48
N TYR A 217 -6.75 -28.99 -3.31
CA TYR A 217 -7.27 -27.94 -4.21
C TYR A 217 -6.48 -26.62 -4.08
N LEU A 218 -6.03 -26.26 -2.87
CA LEU A 218 -5.17 -25.09 -2.69
C LEU A 218 -3.79 -25.29 -3.34
N LYS A 219 -3.21 -26.49 -3.26
CA LYS A 219 -1.99 -26.84 -3.99
C LYS A 219 -2.19 -26.66 -5.49
N LEU A 220 -3.32 -27.14 -6.03
CA LEU A 220 -3.65 -26.87 -7.42
C LEU A 220 -3.69 -25.36 -7.65
N LYS A 221 -4.54 -24.60 -6.96
CA LYS A 221 -4.61 -23.13 -7.15
C LYS A 221 -3.24 -22.45 -7.08
N SER A 222 -2.35 -22.87 -6.18
CA SER A 222 -0.98 -22.32 -6.07
C SER A 222 -0.08 -22.59 -7.29
N TRP A 223 -0.38 -23.59 -8.11
CA TRP A 223 0.35 -23.87 -9.36
C TRP A 223 -0.13 -23.02 -10.54
N TRP A 224 -1.42 -22.70 -10.60
CA TRP A 224 -2.00 -21.92 -11.71
C TRP A 224 -2.10 -20.42 -11.42
N ALA A 225 -2.29 -20.02 -10.16
CA ALA A 225 -2.42 -18.62 -9.78
C ALA A 225 -1.05 -18.00 -9.47
N THR A 226 -0.90 -16.72 -9.80
CA THR A 226 0.25 -15.88 -9.39
C THR A 226 0.33 -15.71 -7.88
N ASN A 227 -0.83 -15.71 -7.21
CA ASN A 227 -0.99 -15.74 -5.77
C ASN A 227 -2.29 -16.48 -5.45
N TYR A 228 -2.26 -17.47 -4.55
CA TYR A 228 -3.44 -18.29 -4.25
C TYR A 228 -4.44 -17.60 -3.30
N VAL A 229 -4.11 -16.41 -2.77
CA VAL A 229 -4.93 -15.68 -1.80
C VAL A 229 -5.58 -14.45 -2.40
N SER A 230 -4.84 -13.67 -3.21
CA SER A 230 -5.16 -12.26 -3.46
C SER A 230 -6.51 -12.02 -4.14
N ASP A 231 -6.90 -12.84 -5.12
CA ASP A 231 -8.18 -12.71 -5.82
C ASP A 231 -9.37 -13.01 -4.90
N TRP A 232 -9.27 -14.10 -4.13
CA TRP A 232 -10.29 -14.45 -3.14
C TRP A 232 -10.33 -13.46 -1.98
N TRP A 233 -9.19 -12.95 -1.54
CA TRP A 233 -9.15 -11.94 -0.48
C TRP A 233 -9.84 -10.65 -0.90
N GLU A 234 -9.58 -10.15 -2.11
CA GLU A 234 -10.26 -8.98 -2.66
C GLU A 234 -11.78 -9.23 -2.77
N GLU A 235 -12.18 -10.35 -3.36
CA GLU A 235 -13.58 -10.67 -3.62
C GLU A 235 -14.39 -10.87 -2.33
N TYR A 236 -13.96 -11.79 -1.46
CA TYR A 236 -14.78 -12.25 -0.34
C TYR A 236 -14.73 -11.33 0.88
N ILE A 237 -13.61 -10.64 1.12
CA ILE A 237 -13.48 -9.75 2.29
C ILE A 237 -14.04 -8.38 2.00
N TYR A 238 -13.80 -7.85 0.80
CA TYR A 238 -14.23 -6.49 0.47
C TYR A 238 -15.46 -6.51 -0.42
N LEU A 239 -15.39 -7.15 -1.59
CA LEU A 239 -16.40 -6.96 -2.64
C LEU A 239 -17.72 -7.67 -2.39
N ARG A 240 -17.76 -8.70 -1.54
CA ARG A 240 -19.00 -9.40 -1.15
C ARG A 240 -19.64 -8.87 0.14
N GLY A 241 -18.95 -8.03 0.91
CA GLY A 241 -19.55 -7.30 2.04
C GLY A 241 -20.71 -6.43 1.54
N ARG A 242 -21.89 -6.53 2.18
CA ARG A 242 -23.12 -5.82 1.74
C ARG A 242 -23.47 -4.59 2.58
N GLY A 243 -22.85 -4.45 3.76
CA GLY A 243 -23.02 -3.27 4.61
C GLY A 243 -22.25 -2.04 4.09
N PRO A 244 -22.40 -0.89 4.78
CA PRO A 244 -21.79 0.37 4.38
C PRO A 244 -20.27 0.30 4.41
N ILE A 245 -19.58 0.83 3.39
CA ILE A 245 -18.11 0.82 3.32
C ILE A 245 -17.46 2.07 3.94
N MET A 246 -18.20 3.17 4.08
CA MET A 246 -17.71 4.47 4.54
C MET A 246 -16.88 4.40 5.83
N VAL A 247 -17.35 3.65 6.83
CA VAL A 247 -16.66 3.44 8.12
C VAL A 247 -16.06 2.05 8.20
N ASN A 248 -16.82 1.02 7.78
CA ASN A 248 -16.46 -0.38 8.03
C ASN A 248 -15.35 -0.90 7.10
N SER A 249 -14.94 -0.12 6.08
CA SER A 249 -13.90 -0.53 5.14
C SER A 249 -12.96 0.61 4.74
N ASN A 250 -13.48 1.79 4.39
CA ASN A 250 -12.65 2.91 3.98
C ASN A 250 -11.80 3.41 5.15
N TYR A 251 -10.63 3.93 4.84
CA TYR A 251 -9.71 4.54 5.79
C TYR A 251 -9.35 5.95 5.34
N TYR A 252 -8.77 6.74 6.24
CA TYR A 252 -8.39 8.12 5.96
C TYR A 252 -6.93 8.40 6.29
N VAL A 253 -6.41 9.51 5.75
CA VAL A 253 -5.06 10.02 6.02
C VAL A 253 -5.13 11.54 6.21
N MET A 254 -4.40 12.08 7.19
CA MET A 254 -4.40 13.49 7.61
C MET A 254 -3.25 14.31 7.00
N ASP A 255 -3.44 15.63 6.93
CA ASP A 255 -2.39 16.63 6.66
C ASP A 255 -1.24 16.62 7.69
N PHE A 256 -0.31 17.55 7.49
CA PHE A 256 0.55 18.06 8.55
C PHE A 256 -0.25 18.49 9.78
N LEU A 257 0.30 18.19 10.96
CA LEU A 257 -0.33 18.58 12.22
C LEU A 257 -0.05 20.04 12.59
N TYR A 258 1.16 20.51 12.30
CA TYR A 258 1.70 21.77 12.83
C TYR A 258 2.10 22.78 11.75
N ALA A 259 2.01 22.42 10.46
CA ALA A 259 2.38 23.26 9.35
C ALA A 259 1.17 23.59 8.47
N PHE A 260 1.02 24.88 8.11
CA PHE A 260 -0.11 25.39 7.33
C PHE A 260 0.40 26.23 6.15
N PRO A 261 0.69 25.62 5.00
CA PRO A 261 1.36 26.32 3.91
C PRO A 261 0.57 27.48 3.27
N THR A 262 -0.76 27.44 3.33
CA THR A 262 -1.65 28.54 2.93
C THR A 262 -3.01 28.39 3.62
N HIS A 263 -3.72 29.52 3.79
CA HIS A 263 -5.10 29.55 4.27
C HIS A 263 -6.14 29.58 3.14
N LEU A 264 -5.68 29.72 1.89
CA LEU A 264 -6.56 29.77 0.73
C LEU A 264 -6.89 28.34 0.26
N GLN A 265 -8.14 27.93 0.45
CA GLN A 265 -8.65 26.61 0.02
C GLN A 265 -8.32 26.32 -1.45
N ALA A 266 -8.56 27.28 -2.35
CA ALA A 266 -8.32 27.12 -3.77
C ALA A 266 -6.82 26.95 -4.10
N ALA A 267 -5.94 27.73 -3.45
CA ALA A 267 -4.49 27.64 -3.63
C ALA A 267 -3.97 26.28 -3.17
N ARG A 268 -4.39 25.85 -1.97
CA ARG A 268 -4.04 24.55 -1.43
C ARG A 268 -4.45 23.43 -2.38
N ALA A 269 -5.70 23.46 -2.85
CA ALA A 269 -6.20 22.51 -3.83
C ALA A 269 -5.36 22.53 -5.12
N GLY A 270 -4.98 23.72 -5.62
CA GLY A 270 -4.17 23.90 -6.81
C GLY A 270 -2.84 23.13 -6.76
N ASN A 271 -2.03 23.35 -5.72
CA ASN A 271 -0.75 22.66 -5.56
C ASN A 271 -0.94 21.15 -5.32
N VAL A 272 -1.85 20.76 -4.43
CA VAL A 272 -2.04 19.35 -4.04
C VAL A 272 -2.56 18.51 -5.20
N ILE A 273 -3.56 19.00 -5.94
CA ILE A 273 -4.08 18.34 -7.15
C ILE A 273 -2.97 18.21 -8.19
N HIS A 274 -2.16 19.25 -8.39
CA HIS A 274 -1.03 19.19 -9.31
C HIS A 274 -0.01 18.11 -8.89
N ALA A 275 0.35 18.06 -7.61
CA ALA A 275 1.29 17.08 -7.07
C ALA A 275 0.77 15.64 -7.23
N ILE A 276 -0.51 15.39 -6.94
CA ILE A 276 -1.16 14.07 -7.16
C ILE A 276 -1.12 13.69 -8.64
N MET A 277 -1.41 14.62 -9.55
CA MET A 277 -1.36 14.35 -10.99
C MET A 277 0.06 14.11 -11.51
N LEU A 278 1.07 14.77 -10.94
CA LEU A 278 2.49 14.48 -11.23
C LEU A 278 2.87 13.07 -10.79
N TYR A 279 2.46 12.67 -9.58
CA TYR A 279 2.64 11.31 -9.10
C TYR A 279 1.96 10.29 -10.02
N SER A 280 0.69 10.52 -10.34
CA SER A 280 -0.09 9.68 -11.27
C SER A 280 0.62 9.52 -12.62
N ARG A 281 1.16 10.60 -13.18
CA ARG A 281 1.94 10.56 -14.43
C ARG A 281 3.22 9.72 -14.32
N ASN A 282 3.94 9.81 -13.20
CA ASN A 282 5.18 9.05 -12.98
C ASN A 282 4.88 7.56 -12.79
N LEU A 283 3.80 7.25 -12.08
CA LEU A 283 3.27 5.91 -11.89
C LEU A 283 2.83 5.29 -13.23
N ASP A 284 2.06 6.03 -14.03
CA ASP A 284 1.60 5.64 -15.37
C ASP A 284 2.73 5.28 -16.33
N ARG A 285 3.89 5.93 -16.15
CA ARG A 285 5.09 5.70 -16.94
C ARG A 285 6.02 4.68 -16.29
N ALA A 286 5.66 4.10 -15.15
CA ALA A 286 6.49 3.19 -14.35
C ALA A 286 7.86 3.78 -13.97
N GLN A 287 7.98 5.11 -13.85
CA GLN A 287 9.25 5.81 -13.63
C GLN A 287 9.65 5.91 -12.16
N MET A 288 8.75 5.52 -11.26
CA MET A 288 9.03 5.48 -9.83
C MET A 288 10.05 4.40 -9.51
N LYS A 289 10.81 4.58 -8.43
CA LYS A 289 11.74 3.55 -7.95
C LYS A 289 10.93 2.39 -7.34
N PRO A 290 11.38 1.14 -7.50
CA PRO A 290 10.81 0.04 -6.75
C PRO A 290 11.06 0.23 -5.26
N LEU A 291 10.09 -0.21 -4.46
CA LEU A 291 10.20 -0.22 -3.01
C LEU A 291 11.07 -1.38 -2.56
N MET A 292 12.00 -1.09 -1.66
CA MET A 292 13.01 -2.03 -1.20
C MET A 292 12.99 -2.10 0.34
N LEU A 293 12.69 -3.26 0.91
CA LEU A 293 12.87 -3.51 2.33
C LEU A 293 14.38 -3.49 2.64
N GLN A 294 14.75 -2.70 3.66
CA GLN A 294 16.15 -2.45 4.04
C GLN A 294 17.06 -2.06 2.85
N ASN A 295 16.50 -1.32 1.88
CA ASN A 295 17.18 -0.89 0.65
C ASN A 295 17.77 -2.03 -0.21
N THR A 296 17.36 -3.28 0.04
CA THR A 296 18.01 -4.47 -0.55
C THR A 296 17.03 -5.48 -1.12
N ILE A 297 15.90 -5.72 -0.46
CA ILE A 297 14.92 -6.74 -0.85
C ILE A 297 13.73 -6.08 -1.56
N PRO A 298 13.46 -6.33 -2.86
CA PRO A 298 12.35 -5.72 -3.56
C PRO A 298 11.00 -6.18 -3.01
N MET A 299 10.04 -5.26 -3.00
CA MET A 299 8.64 -5.51 -2.66
C MET A 299 7.75 -5.40 -3.88
N CYS A 300 6.62 -6.11 -3.85
CA CYS A 300 5.62 -6.12 -4.90
C CYS A 300 4.98 -4.74 -5.08
N SER A 301 4.82 -4.34 -6.34
CA SER A 301 4.26 -3.05 -6.75
C SER A 301 2.87 -3.17 -7.40
N SER A 302 2.25 -4.35 -7.45
CA SER A 302 1.00 -4.57 -8.21
C SER A 302 -0.15 -3.65 -7.75
N GLN A 303 -0.24 -3.37 -6.46
CA GLN A 303 -1.28 -2.51 -5.89
C GLN A 303 -1.24 -1.07 -6.45
N TYR A 304 -0.07 -0.59 -6.88
CA TYR A 304 0.08 0.77 -7.41
C TYR A 304 -0.65 0.96 -8.75
N GLU A 305 -0.87 -0.11 -9.52
CA GLU A 305 -1.52 -0.02 -10.85
C GLU A 305 -2.94 0.54 -10.76
N ARG A 306 -3.66 0.26 -9.65
CA ARG A 306 -5.07 0.60 -9.48
C ARG A 306 -5.32 1.84 -8.61
N MET A 307 -4.29 2.64 -8.34
CA MET A 307 -4.41 3.81 -7.44
C MET A 307 -5.31 4.92 -7.99
N PHE A 308 -5.18 5.24 -9.28
CA PHE A 308 -5.96 6.29 -9.95
C PHE A 308 -6.88 5.69 -10.99
N ASN A 309 -7.88 6.48 -11.40
CA ASN A 309 -8.86 6.10 -12.42
C ASN A 309 -9.65 4.84 -12.03
N THR A 310 -9.79 4.59 -10.72
CA THR A 310 -10.39 3.38 -10.18
C THR A 310 -11.61 3.74 -9.34
N SER A 311 -12.66 2.94 -9.47
CA SER A 311 -13.85 3.02 -8.63
C SER A 311 -14.38 1.61 -8.35
N ARG A 312 -14.87 1.38 -7.14
CA ARG A 312 -15.66 0.21 -6.80
C ARG A 312 -17.10 0.40 -7.27
N ILE A 313 -17.58 -0.49 -8.11
CA ILE A 313 -18.93 -0.45 -8.69
C ILE A 313 -19.84 -1.37 -7.88
N PRO A 314 -20.97 -0.87 -7.35
CA PRO A 314 -21.87 -1.70 -6.55
C PRO A 314 -22.56 -2.77 -7.40
N GLY A 315 -22.67 -3.97 -6.85
CA GLY A 315 -23.52 -5.04 -7.38
C GLY A 315 -24.50 -5.55 -6.32
N ILE A 316 -25.46 -6.37 -6.73
CA ILE A 316 -26.45 -6.94 -5.80
C ILE A 316 -25.76 -7.95 -4.88
N GLU A 317 -25.10 -8.95 -5.46
CA GLU A 317 -24.38 -9.98 -4.69
C GLU A 317 -22.91 -9.65 -4.46
N THR A 318 -22.26 -9.01 -5.44
CA THR A 318 -20.82 -8.75 -5.42
C THR A 318 -20.51 -7.46 -6.17
N ASP A 319 -19.70 -6.61 -5.56
CA ASP A 319 -19.19 -5.39 -6.18
C ASP A 319 -18.03 -5.71 -7.13
N THR A 320 -17.60 -4.75 -7.95
CA THR A 320 -16.45 -4.93 -8.84
C THR A 320 -15.53 -3.73 -8.81
N VAL A 321 -14.21 -3.95 -8.82
CA VAL A 321 -13.24 -2.86 -8.97
C VAL A 321 -13.07 -2.56 -10.45
N GLN A 322 -13.52 -1.39 -10.89
CA GLN A 322 -13.31 -0.90 -12.25
C GLN A 322 -12.10 0.02 -12.28
N HIS A 323 -11.12 -0.29 -13.12
CA HIS A 323 -9.95 0.55 -13.37
C HIS A 323 -9.88 0.99 -14.84
N MET A 324 -9.61 2.27 -15.08
CA MET A 324 -9.51 2.86 -16.42
C MET A 324 -8.06 3.28 -16.73
N SER A 325 -7.56 2.95 -17.92
CA SER A 325 -6.13 3.14 -18.25
C SER A 325 -5.73 4.58 -18.61
N ASP A 326 -6.67 5.43 -19.01
CA ASP A 326 -6.39 6.71 -19.69
C ASP A 326 -7.34 7.88 -19.33
N SER A 327 -7.87 7.91 -18.09
CA SER A 327 -8.61 9.10 -17.65
C SER A 327 -7.71 10.32 -17.49
N ARG A 328 -8.26 11.51 -17.73
CA ARG A 328 -7.53 12.80 -17.79
C ARG A 328 -8.25 13.94 -17.07
N HIS A 329 -9.24 13.62 -16.26
CA HIS A 329 -10.04 14.59 -15.52
C HIS A 329 -10.23 14.14 -14.08
N ILE A 330 -10.47 15.11 -13.22
CA ILE A 330 -10.98 14.89 -11.87
C ILE A 330 -12.45 15.28 -11.82
N VAL A 331 -13.14 14.86 -10.76
CA VAL A 331 -14.44 15.43 -10.41
C VAL A 331 -14.30 16.16 -9.08
N VAL A 332 -14.85 17.37 -9.03
CA VAL A 332 -14.87 18.23 -7.86
C VAL A 332 -16.31 18.36 -7.37
N TYR A 333 -16.51 18.18 -6.07
CA TYR A 333 -17.76 18.43 -5.36
C TYR A 333 -17.62 19.69 -4.49
N HIS A 334 -18.62 20.56 -4.55
CA HIS A 334 -18.76 21.70 -3.64
C HIS A 334 -20.23 22.07 -3.44
N ARG A 335 -20.70 22.11 -2.18
CA ARG A 335 -22.08 22.50 -1.81
C ARG A 335 -23.15 21.86 -2.70
N GLY A 336 -23.17 20.53 -2.74
CA GLY A 336 -24.17 19.76 -3.46
C GLY A 336 -24.00 19.67 -4.98
N ARG A 337 -22.89 20.15 -5.53
CA ARG A 337 -22.71 20.30 -6.99
C ARG A 337 -21.43 19.63 -7.45
N TYR A 338 -21.53 18.97 -8.61
CA TYR A 338 -20.44 18.22 -9.20
C TYR A 338 -19.92 18.88 -10.47
N PHE A 339 -18.60 18.95 -10.60
CA PHE A 339 -17.90 19.58 -11.70
C PHE A 339 -16.83 18.65 -12.25
N LYS A 340 -16.82 18.46 -13.56
CA LYS A 340 -15.72 17.79 -14.27
C LYS A 340 -14.64 18.82 -14.60
N VAL A 341 -13.41 18.55 -14.18
CA VAL A 341 -12.25 19.41 -14.44
C VAL A 341 -11.21 18.64 -15.24
N GLY A 342 -10.96 19.07 -16.47
CA GLY A 342 -9.90 18.50 -17.30
C GLY A 342 -8.53 18.92 -16.77
N MET A 343 -7.62 17.96 -16.59
CA MET A 343 -6.31 18.23 -16.00
C MET A 343 -5.23 18.54 -17.03
N PHE A 344 -5.56 18.54 -18.32
CA PHE A 344 -4.59 18.76 -19.40
C PHE A 344 -5.09 19.83 -20.36
N TYR A 345 -4.20 20.76 -20.71
CA TYR A 345 -4.44 21.81 -21.69
C TYR A 345 -3.15 22.06 -22.48
N ASP A 346 -3.26 22.31 -23.78
CA ASP A 346 -2.13 22.50 -24.71
C ASP A 346 -1.04 21.40 -24.60
N GLY A 347 -1.47 20.16 -24.46
CA GLY A 347 -0.58 18.99 -24.36
C GLY A 347 0.22 18.86 -23.06
N ARG A 348 0.00 19.74 -22.07
CA ARG A 348 0.63 19.70 -20.75
C ARG A 348 -0.39 19.52 -19.62
N LEU A 349 0.12 19.12 -18.45
CA LEU A 349 -0.63 19.15 -17.20
C LEU A 349 -0.90 20.63 -16.84
N LEU A 350 -2.09 20.93 -16.30
CA LEU A 350 -2.40 22.25 -15.76
C LEU A 350 -1.42 22.63 -14.64
N LEU A 351 -1.00 23.89 -14.61
CA LEU A 351 -0.14 24.44 -13.57
C LEU A 351 -0.96 24.71 -12.29
N PRO A 352 -0.32 24.77 -11.11
CA PRO A 352 -1.04 24.98 -9.86
C PRO A 352 -1.94 26.22 -9.85
N ARG A 353 -1.47 27.38 -10.32
CA ARG A 353 -2.28 28.61 -10.40
C ARG A 353 -3.50 28.49 -11.33
N GLU A 354 -3.40 27.68 -12.39
CA GLU A 354 -4.53 27.41 -13.29
C GLU A 354 -5.58 26.52 -12.63
N ILE A 355 -5.14 25.53 -11.85
CA ILE A 355 -6.03 24.66 -11.09
C ILE A 355 -6.71 25.45 -9.98
N GLU A 356 -5.94 26.27 -9.25
CA GLU A 356 -6.46 27.20 -8.24
C GLU A 356 -7.56 28.09 -8.84
N HIS A 357 -7.31 28.71 -10.00
CA HIS A 357 -8.30 29.55 -10.67
C HIS A 357 -9.61 28.79 -10.97
N TRP A 358 -9.54 27.50 -11.29
CA TRP A 358 -10.72 26.64 -11.43
C TRP A 358 -11.42 26.34 -10.11
N MET A 359 -10.68 26.13 -9.03
CA MET A 359 -11.26 25.95 -7.71
C MET A 359 -11.93 27.25 -7.24
N GLU A 360 -11.31 28.42 -7.44
CA GLU A 360 -11.92 29.74 -7.17
C GLU A 360 -13.27 29.89 -7.88
N ARG A 361 -13.34 29.54 -9.17
CA ARG A 361 -14.59 29.58 -9.93
C ARG A 361 -15.66 28.62 -9.41
N ILE A 362 -15.27 27.42 -8.98
CA ILE A 362 -16.21 26.44 -8.39
C ILE A 362 -16.72 26.93 -7.04
N LEU A 363 -15.85 27.50 -6.20
CA LEU A 363 -16.22 28.08 -4.91
C LEU A 363 -17.15 29.30 -5.06
N ALA A 364 -16.92 30.11 -6.10
CA ALA A 364 -17.73 31.28 -6.41
C ALA A 364 -19.05 30.96 -7.14
N ASP A 365 -19.26 29.72 -7.59
CA ASP A 365 -20.50 29.32 -8.26
C ASP A 365 -21.65 29.38 -7.25
N THR A 366 -22.74 30.08 -7.60
CA THR A 366 -23.95 30.25 -6.79
C THR A 366 -25.18 29.55 -7.37
N SER A 367 -25.01 28.73 -8.41
CA SER A 367 -26.11 27.92 -8.97
C SER A 367 -26.65 26.95 -7.92
N GLU A 368 -27.96 26.72 -7.93
CA GLU A 368 -28.62 25.75 -7.05
C GLU A 368 -28.32 24.31 -7.50
N PRO A 369 -28.14 23.35 -6.58
CA PRO A 369 -28.14 21.93 -6.89
C PRO A 369 -29.46 21.50 -7.56
N GLN A 370 -29.39 20.51 -8.44
CA GLN A 370 -30.60 19.89 -8.98
C GLN A 370 -31.30 19.06 -7.91
N PRO A 371 -32.63 18.82 -8.01
CA PRO A 371 -33.36 18.04 -7.01
C PRO A 371 -32.69 16.68 -6.75
N GLY A 372 -32.40 16.39 -5.48
CA GLY A 372 -31.70 15.17 -5.03
C GLY A 372 -30.19 15.12 -5.29
N GLU A 373 -29.61 16.11 -5.98
CA GLU A 373 -28.19 16.10 -6.32
C GLU A 373 -27.29 16.32 -5.10
N GLU A 374 -27.71 17.21 -4.21
CA GLU A 374 -26.91 17.61 -3.05
C GLU A 374 -26.45 16.41 -2.24
N THR A 375 -27.38 15.50 -1.97
CA THR A 375 -27.15 14.30 -1.17
C THR A 375 -26.91 13.05 -2.01
N LEU A 376 -26.72 13.17 -3.34
CA LEU A 376 -26.65 12.03 -4.27
C LEU A 376 -25.62 10.96 -3.85
N ALA A 377 -24.45 11.38 -3.38
CA ALA A 377 -23.39 10.44 -3.01
C ALA A 377 -23.65 9.69 -1.70
N ALA A 378 -24.73 10.02 -0.97
CA ALA A 378 -25.20 9.21 0.17
C ALA A 378 -25.49 7.76 -0.22
N LEU A 379 -25.87 7.52 -1.48
CA LEU A 379 -26.00 6.16 -2.00
C LEU A 379 -24.68 5.37 -1.88
N THR A 380 -23.52 6.02 -2.06
CA THR A 380 -22.21 5.35 -1.92
C THR A 380 -21.82 5.13 -0.45
N ALA A 381 -22.41 5.89 0.47
CA ALA A 381 -22.15 5.85 1.91
C ALA A 381 -22.97 4.77 2.63
N GLY A 382 -24.20 4.50 2.18
CA GLY A 382 -25.09 3.48 2.74
C GLY A 382 -24.82 2.05 2.28
N ASP A 383 -25.82 1.19 2.44
CA ASP A 383 -25.73 -0.23 2.07
C ASP A 383 -25.52 -0.44 0.56
N ARG A 384 -24.80 -1.52 0.22
CA ARG A 384 -24.35 -1.78 -1.16
C ARG A 384 -25.48 -2.17 -2.10
N VAL A 385 -26.49 -2.88 -1.60
CA VAL A 385 -27.63 -3.37 -2.41
C VAL A 385 -28.56 -2.22 -2.83
N PRO A 386 -29.06 -1.35 -1.92
CA PRO A 386 -29.81 -0.16 -2.31
C PRO A 386 -29.05 0.71 -3.32
N TRP A 387 -27.74 0.87 -3.14
CA TRP A 387 -26.90 1.58 -4.09
C TRP A 387 -26.90 0.92 -5.47
N ALA A 388 -26.64 -0.39 -5.55
CA ALA A 388 -26.67 -1.14 -6.81
C ALA A 388 -28.03 -1.00 -7.53
N CYS A 389 -29.13 -1.07 -6.78
CA CYS A 389 -30.49 -0.90 -7.31
C CYS A 389 -30.72 0.52 -7.86
N ALA A 390 -30.43 1.56 -7.08
CA ALA A 390 -30.60 2.96 -7.50
C ALA A 390 -29.74 3.28 -8.73
N ARG A 391 -28.48 2.81 -8.73
CA ARG A 391 -27.56 2.96 -9.85
C ARG A 391 -28.15 2.38 -11.13
N ASN A 392 -28.63 1.13 -11.08
CA ASN A 392 -29.17 0.43 -12.25
C ASN A 392 -30.49 1.04 -12.74
N ALA A 393 -31.40 1.39 -11.84
CA ALA A 393 -32.72 1.89 -12.22
C ALA A 393 -32.67 3.33 -12.77
N TYR A 394 -31.85 4.21 -12.17
CA TYR A 394 -31.97 5.65 -12.41
C TYR A 394 -30.70 6.31 -12.96
N LEU A 395 -29.50 5.83 -12.58
CA LEU A 395 -28.26 6.57 -12.87
C LEU A 395 -27.50 6.07 -14.10
N ARG A 396 -27.80 4.87 -14.61
CA ARG A 396 -27.13 4.29 -15.79
C ARG A 396 -27.75 4.66 -17.13
N HIS A 397 -28.68 5.63 -17.16
CA HIS A 397 -29.39 6.03 -18.38
C HIS A 397 -29.28 7.54 -18.66
N GLY A 398 -29.42 7.90 -19.94
CA GLY A 398 -29.52 9.30 -20.38
C GLY A 398 -28.39 10.23 -19.90
N LYS A 399 -28.76 11.43 -19.41
CA LYS A 399 -27.80 12.41 -18.85
C LYS A 399 -27.12 11.93 -17.58
N ASN A 400 -27.82 11.17 -16.72
CA ASN A 400 -27.24 10.61 -15.50
C ASN A 400 -26.05 9.70 -15.80
N LYS A 401 -26.17 8.87 -16.85
CA LYS A 401 -25.06 7.99 -17.26
C LYS A 401 -23.80 8.79 -17.59
N LYS A 402 -23.93 9.92 -18.29
CA LYS A 402 -22.78 10.75 -18.69
C LYS A 402 -22.10 11.38 -17.46
N SER A 403 -22.90 11.84 -16.50
CA SER A 403 -22.40 12.40 -15.24
C SER A 403 -21.78 11.32 -14.35
N LEU A 404 -22.45 10.19 -14.16
CA LEU A 404 -21.95 9.05 -13.41
C LEU A 404 -20.67 8.49 -14.01
N ASP A 405 -20.60 8.29 -15.34
CA ASP A 405 -19.38 7.88 -16.04
C ASP A 405 -18.24 8.89 -15.80
N SER A 406 -18.55 10.19 -15.67
CA SER A 406 -17.54 11.21 -15.37
C SER A 406 -17.00 11.05 -13.95
N VAL A 407 -17.84 10.72 -12.97
CA VAL A 407 -17.42 10.43 -11.58
C VAL A 407 -16.62 9.13 -11.50
N GLU A 408 -17.19 8.03 -12.00
CA GLU A 408 -16.60 6.69 -11.91
C GLU A 408 -15.25 6.62 -12.65
N LYS A 409 -15.11 7.31 -13.78
CA LYS A 409 -13.86 7.32 -14.57
C LYS A 409 -12.88 8.40 -14.13
N ALA A 410 -13.21 9.32 -13.23
CA ALA A 410 -12.29 10.37 -12.78
C ALA A 410 -10.97 9.80 -12.25
N SER A 411 -9.86 10.54 -12.34
CA SER A 411 -8.58 10.09 -11.78
C SER A 411 -8.65 9.93 -10.26
N PHE A 412 -9.26 10.89 -9.59
CA PHE A 412 -9.66 10.86 -8.18
C PHE A 412 -10.80 11.86 -7.98
N PHE A 413 -11.46 11.80 -6.84
CA PHE A 413 -12.56 12.70 -6.47
C PHE A 413 -12.03 13.80 -5.55
N VAL A 414 -12.53 15.03 -5.66
CA VAL A 414 -12.11 16.17 -4.84
C VAL A 414 -13.33 16.77 -4.16
N THR A 415 -13.23 16.99 -2.85
CA THR A 415 -14.25 17.66 -2.03
C THR A 415 -13.68 19.01 -1.60
N LEU A 416 -14.28 20.10 -2.07
CA LEU A 416 -14.04 21.43 -1.51
C LEU A 416 -15.05 21.63 -0.38
N ASP A 417 -14.63 21.25 0.82
CA ASP A 417 -15.46 21.25 2.03
C ASP A 417 -15.66 22.69 2.52
N ASP A 418 -16.89 23.04 2.92
CA ASP A 418 -17.21 24.37 3.41
C ASP A 418 -17.08 24.51 4.93
N THR A 419 -16.64 23.45 5.61
CA THR A 419 -16.23 23.46 7.01
C THR A 419 -14.72 23.70 7.17
N GLU A 420 -14.32 24.05 8.39
CA GLU A 420 -12.92 24.23 8.76
C GLU A 420 -12.55 23.12 9.75
N GLN A 421 -11.50 22.37 9.43
CA GLN A 421 -10.91 21.37 10.32
C GLN A 421 -9.42 21.67 10.44
N ARG A 422 -8.86 21.56 11.64
CA ARG A 422 -7.43 21.64 11.91
C ARG A 422 -7.16 21.26 13.35
N TYR A 423 -5.91 20.97 13.66
CA TYR A 423 -5.45 20.96 15.05
C TYR A 423 -5.59 22.36 15.65
N ASP A 424 -6.28 22.45 16.79
CA ASP A 424 -6.40 23.66 17.57
C ASP A 424 -5.72 23.46 18.94
N PRO A 425 -4.61 24.15 19.24
CA PRO A 425 -3.95 24.06 20.54
C PRO A 425 -4.86 24.44 21.73
N ALA A 426 -5.90 25.27 21.50
CA ALA A 426 -6.86 25.63 22.55
C ALA A 426 -7.89 24.50 22.83
N ASN A 427 -8.07 23.57 21.88
CA ASN A 427 -8.94 22.41 22.02
C ASN A 427 -8.32 21.18 21.34
N PRO A 428 -7.19 20.66 21.86
CA PRO A 428 -6.32 19.73 21.14
C PRO A 428 -6.98 18.38 20.87
N VAL A 429 -7.86 17.91 21.77
CA VAL A 429 -8.53 16.62 21.66
C VAL A 429 -9.69 16.70 20.67
N GLU A 430 -10.70 17.52 20.96
CA GLU A 430 -11.91 17.57 20.14
C GLU A 430 -11.62 18.05 18.71
N SER A 431 -10.63 18.94 18.53
CA SER A 431 -10.25 19.41 17.19
C SER A 431 -9.71 18.28 16.29
N LEU A 432 -8.92 17.35 16.85
CA LEU A 432 -8.42 16.20 16.11
C LEU A 432 -9.47 15.12 15.92
N ASP A 433 -10.29 14.88 16.93
CA ASP A 433 -11.35 13.88 16.88
C ASP A 433 -12.39 14.26 15.82
N ARG A 434 -12.80 15.54 15.79
CA ARG A 434 -13.67 16.09 14.75
C ARG A 434 -13.02 16.04 13.36
N TYR A 435 -11.72 16.34 13.27
CA TYR A 435 -10.99 16.29 12.01
C TYR A 435 -10.90 14.85 11.45
N ALA A 436 -10.59 13.87 12.31
CA ALA A 436 -10.59 12.45 11.98
C ALA A 436 -11.95 11.97 11.48
N LYS A 437 -13.01 12.27 12.23
CA LYS A 437 -14.40 11.93 11.86
C LYS A 437 -14.78 12.56 10.52
N SER A 438 -14.47 13.84 10.34
CA SER A 438 -14.68 14.53 9.07
C SER A 438 -13.98 13.82 7.92
N LEU A 439 -12.71 13.41 8.06
CA LEU A 439 -12.01 12.66 7.01
C LEU A 439 -12.56 11.24 6.77
N LEU A 440 -13.05 10.56 7.80
CA LEU A 440 -13.59 9.21 7.69
C LEU A 440 -14.94 9.19 6.96
N HIS A 441 -15.90 10.00 7.41
CA HIS A 441 -17.29 9.93 6.94
C HIS A 441 -17.86 11.27 6.42
N GLY A 442 -17.20 12.39 6.65
CA GLY A 442 -17.67 13.71 6.21
C GLY A 442 -19.10 13.98 6.64
N LYS A 443 -19.91 14.52 5.71
CA LYS A 443 -21.36 14.72 5.87
C LYS A 443 -22.19 13.51 5.45
N CYS A 444 -21.55 12.37 5.17
CA CYS A 444 -22.16 11.16 4.60
C CYS A 444 -22.66 11.29 3.14
N TYR A 445 -22.49 12.44 2.49
CA TYR A 445 -22.95 12.67 1.10
C TYR A 445 -22.04 13.57 0.27
N ASP A 446 -20.98 14.12 0.87
CA ASP A 446 -20.02 15.03 0.25
C ASP A 446 -18.84 14.31 -0.41
N ARG A 447 -18.78 12.98 -0.28
CA ARG A 447 -17.71 12.11 -0.77
C ARG A 447 -18.26 11.02 -1.66
N TRP A 448 -17.46 10.56 -2.61
CA TRP A 448 -17.79 9.38 -3.40
C TRP A 448 -17.02 8.18 -2.83
N PHE A 449 -17.59 7.48 -1.85
CA PHE A 449 -16.87 6.45 -1.07
C PHE A 449 -16.41 5.25 -1.89
N ASP A 450 -16.99 5.06 -3.07
CA ASP A 450 -16.56 4.06 -4.06
C ASP A 450 -15.26 4.43 -4.78
N LYS A 451 -14.84 5.70 -4.73
CA LYS A 451 -13.64 6.17 -5.43
C LYS A 451 -12.40 5.66 -4.71
N SER A 452 -11.39 5.21 -5.47
CA SER A 452 -10.12 4.76 -4.89
C SER A 452 -9.49 5.79 -3.96
N ILE A 453 -9.56 7.08 -4.35
CA ILE A 453 -9.06 8.21 -3.56
C ILE A 453 -10.06 9.37 -3.66
N ASN A 454 -10.47 9.87 -2.50
CA ASN A 454 -11.15 11.15 -2.30
C ASN A 454 -10.14 12.12 -1.65
N LEU A 455 -9.80 13.23 -2.31
CA LEU A 455 -9.07 14.35 -1.73
C LEU A 455 -10.07 15.32 -1.10
N ILE A 456 -9.81 15.74 0.12
CA ILE A 456 -10.65 16.69 0.85
C ILE A 456 -9.81 17.91 1.16
N VAL A 457 -10.35 19.08 0.82
CA VAL A 457 -9.72 20.37 1.06
C VAL A 457 -10.72 21.21 1.84
N PHE A 458 -10.41 21.47 3.10
CA PHE A 458 -11.23 22.30 3.99
C PHE A 458 -11.10 23.78 3.66
N LYS A 459 -12.08 24.57 4.09
CA LYS A 459 -12.16 26.01 3.80
C LYS A 459 -10.94 26.81 4.25
N ASN A 460 -10.26 26.35 5.29
CA ASN A 460 -9.03 26.95 5.86
C ASN A 460 -7.72 26.44 5.20
N GLY A 461 -7.81 25.61 4.15
CA GLY A 461 -6.64 25.03 3.47
C GLY A 461 -6.07 23.76 4.11
N THR A 462 -6.66 23.22 5.18
CA THR A 462 -6.29 21.88 5.68
C THR A 462 -6.75 20.80 4.69
N ILE A 463 -5.98 19.72 4.53
CA ILE A 463 -6.29 18.65 3.56
C ILE A 463 -6.26 17.25 4.17
N GLY A 464 -6.98 16.30 3.56
CA GLY A 464 -6.76 14.89 3.86
C GLY A 464 -7.30 14.00 2.76
N LEU A 465 -7.13 12.69 2.94
CA LEU A 465 -7.64 11.68 2.02
C LEU A 465 -8.63 10.75 2.70
N ASN A 466 -9.59 10.25 1.93
CA ASN A 466 -10.34 9.03 2.21
C ASN A 466 -10.08 8.03 1.06
N ALA A 467 -9.87 6.76 1.38
CA ALA A 467 -9.53 5.74 0.40
C ALA A 467 -10.40 4.48 0.55
N GLU A 468 -10.89 3.98 -0.58
CA GLU A 468 -11.57 2.68 -0.68
C GLU A 468 -10.53 1.56 -0.57
N HIS A 469 -10.80 0.53 0.24
CA HIS A 469 -9.75 -0.41 0.68
C HIS A 469 -9.61 -1.67 -0.21
N SER A 470 -10.60 -2.00 -1.05
CA SER A 470 -10.58 -3.25 -1.81
C SER A 470 -9.39 -3.37 -2.75
N TRP A 471 -8.94 -2.27 -3.38
CA TRP A 471 -7.88 -2.31 -4.40
C TRP A 471 -6.45 -2.29 -3.81
N ALA A 472 -6.23 -1.69 -2.63
CA ALA A 472 -4.92 -1.61 -1.97
C ALA A 472 -4.96 -1.36 -0.46
N ASP A 473 -3.80 -1.60 0.18
CA ASP A 473 -3.55 -1.39 1.61
C ASP A 473 -2.98 0.02 1.89
N ALA A 474 -3.16 0.52 3.12
CA ALA A 474 -2.79 1.88 3.53
C ALA A 474 -1.36 2.33 3.19
N PRO A 475 -0.31 1.49 3.28
CA PRO A 475 1.04 1.90 2.88
C PRO A 475 1.13 2.36 1.41
N VAL A 476 0.29 1.85 0.50
CA VAL A 476 0.30 2.25 -0.91
C VAL A 476 -0.19 3.70 -1.06
N VAL A 477 -1.22 4.09 -0.32
CA VAL A 477 -1.71 5.49 -0.28
C VAL A 477 -0.77 6.38 0.53
N GLY A 478 -0.17 5.88 1.62
CA GLY A 478 0.85 6.60 2.40
C GLY A 478 2.03 7.04 1.54
N HIS A 479 2.51 6.18 0.63
CA HIS A 479 3.58 6.52 -0.31
C HIS A 479 3.20 7.68 -1.25
N LEU A 480 1.96 7.74 -1.74
CA LEU A 480 1.47 8.90 -2.49
C LEU A 480 1.48 10.15 -1.60
N TRP A 481 0.91 10.03 -0.40
CA TRP A 481 0.69 11.16 0.49
C TRP A 481 1.99 11.81 0.94
N GLU A 482 3.00 11.00 1.27
CA GLU A 482 4.34 11.48 1.62
C GLU A 482 4.95 12.35 0.51
N GLN A 483 4.82 11.95 -0.76
CA GLN A 483 5.33 12.74 -1.89
C GLN A 483 4.57 14.05 -2.09
N VAL A 484 3.24 14.01 -1.93
CA VAL A 484 2.38 15.19 -2.09
C VAL A 484 2.69 16.21 -1.01
N LEU A 485 2.70 15.77 0.25
CA LEU A 485 3.02 16.61 1.41
C LEU A 485 4.43 17.21 1.30
N SER A 486 5.43 16.45 0.85
CA SER A 486 6.78 16.98 0.63
C SER A 486 6.83 17.99 -0.53
N MET A 487 6.14 17.71 -1.64
CA MET A 487 6.22 18.53 -2.85
C MET A 487 5.54 19.88 -2.71
N ASP A 488 4.42 19.94 -2.00
CA ASP A 488 3.55 21.08 -1.94
C ASP A 488 4.20 22.35 -1.33
N PRO A 489 4.60 22.39 -0.04
CA PRO A 489 5.26 23.56 0.52
C PRO A 489 6.69 23.77 0.00
N VAL A 490 7.44 22.69 -0.30
CA VAL A 490 8.89 22.78 -0.58
C VAL A 490 9.19 23.07 -2.04
N LYS A 491 8.53 22.38 -2.98
CA LYS A 491 8.85 22.47 -4.41
C LYS A 491 7.92 23.39 -5.18
N LEU A 492 6.62 23.31 -4.90
CA LEU A 492 5.62 24.17 -5.56
C LEU A 492 5.57 25.52 -4.84
N GLY A 493 5.33 25.48 -3.53
CA GLY A 493 5.25 26.65 -2.66
C GLY A 493 4.12 27.61 -3.03
N TYR A 494 4.09 28.73 -2.32
CA TYR A 494 3.07 29.77 -2.46
C TYR A 494 3.73 31.15 -2.59
N THR A 495 2.99 32.13 -3.10
CA THR A 495 3.35 33.55 -3.08
C THR A 495 3.14 34.15 -1.68
N ALA A 496 3.57 35.39 -1.45
CA ALA A 496 3.46 36.04 -0.14
C ALA A 496 2.02 36.24 0.34
N ASP A 497 1.08 36.37 -0.60
CA ASP A 497 -0.36 36.45 -0.40
C ASP A 497 -1.05 35.07 -0.34
N GLY A 498 -0.28 33.97 -0.41
CA GLY A 498 -0.76 32.60 -0.20
C GLY A 498 -1.32 31.90 -1.44
N HIS A 499 -1.28 32.52 -2.61
CA HIS A 499 -1.70 31.94 -3.89
C HIS A 499 -0.65 30.97 -4.45
N CYS A 500 -1.05 30.10 -5.39
CA CYS A 500 -0.10 29.27 -6.12
C CYS A 500 0.83 30.15 -6.97
N LYS A 501 2.11 29.75 -7.07
CA LYS A 501 3.08 30.46 -7.91
C LYS A 501 2.75 30.31 -9.41
N GLY A 502 3.04 31.36 -10.18
CA GLY A 502 2.85 31.42 -11.63
C GLY A 502 1.60 32.20 -12.03
N GLU A 503 1.33 32.27 -13.34
CA GLU A 503 0.18 33.00 -13.89
C GLU A 503 -0.77 32.04 -14.62
N PRO A 504 -2.10 32.23 -14.52
CA PRO A 504 -3.05 31.41 -15.24
C PRO A 504 -3.08 31.74 -16.74
N HIS A 505 -3.27 30.74 -17.59
CA HIS A 505 -3.43 30.99 -19.01
C HIS A 505 -4.83 31.58 -19.31
N HIS A 506 -4.88 32.67 -20.09
CA HIS A 506 -6.10 33.45 -20.33
C HIS A 506 -7.28 32.72 -21.00
N ASN A 507 -7.05 31.61 -21.70
CA ASN A 507 -8.03 30.95 -22.58
C ASN A 507 -8.37 29.51 -22.12
N LEU A 508 -8.19 29.20 -20.84
CA LEU A 508 -8.45 27.86 -20.35
C LEU A 508 -9.96 27.53 -20.38
N PRO A 509 -10.36 26.32 -20.81
CA PRO A 509 -11.74 25.88 -20.75
C PRO A 509 -12.15 25.62 -19.29
N GLY A 510 -13.19 26.31 -18.83
CA GLY A 510 -13.65 26.25 -17.45
C GLY A 510 -14.14 24.88 -16.99
N PRO A 511 -14.35 24.70 -15.67
CA PRO A 511 -14.96 23.49 -15.11
C PRO A 511 -16.36 23.25 -15.70
N GLN A 512 -16.68 21.99 -16.02
CA GLN A 512 -17.97 21.60 -16.58
C GLN A 512 -18.91 21.11 -15.48
N ARG A 513 -20.01 21.82 -15.25
CA ARG A 513 -21.09 21.40 -14.35
C ARG A 513 -21.74 20.09 -14.84
N LEU A 514 -21.71 19.04 -14.01
CA LEU A 514 -22.40 17.78 -14.29
C LEU A 514 -23.92 17.95 -14.18
N GLN A 515 -24.67 17.15 -14.93
CA GLN A 515 -26.11 17.29 -15.08
C GLN A 515 -26.81 15.98 -14.72
N TRP A 516 -27.81 16.07 -13.86
CA TRP A 516 -28.56 14.96 -13.30
C TRP A 516 -30.07 15.10 -13.55
N ASN A 517 -30.75 13.99 -13.41
CA ASN A 517 -32.19 13.83 -13.47
C ASN A 517 -32.57 12.78 -12.45
N ILE A 518 -32.83 13.22 -11.22
CA ILE A 518 -33.04 12.31 -10.11
C ILE A 518 -34.55 12.33 -9.81
N PRO A 519 -35.30 11.32 -10.29
CA PRO A 519 -36.74 11.28 -10.06
C PRO A 519 -37.06 11.09 -8.57
N PRO A 520 -38.27 11.47 -8.09
CA PRO A 520 -38.63 11.43 -6.67
C PRO A 520 -38.35 10.07 -6.00
N GLU A 521 -38.57 8.96 -6.69
CA GLU A 521 -38.32 7.61 -6.19
C GLU A 521 -36.84 7.38 -5.88
N CYS A 522 -35.95 7.89 -6.74
CA CYS A 522 -34.51 7.86 -6.50
C CYS A 522 -34.11 8.78 -5.34
N GLN A 523 -34.77 9.94 -5.20
CA GLN A 523 -34.55 10.84 -4.05
C GLN A 523 -34.93 10.17 -2.72
N THR A 524 -36.00 9.38 -2.68
CA THR A 524 -36.35 8.57 -1.50
C THR A 524 -35.26 7.53 -1.19
N MET A 525 -34.72 6.85 -2.21
CA MET A 525 -33.60 5.92 -1.99
C MET A 525 -32.36 6.62 -1.44
N ILE A 526 -32.03 7.81 -1.98
CA ILE A 526 -30.93 8.65 -1.49
C ILE A 526 -31.15 9.01 -0.01
N ALA A 527 -32.35 9.46 0.36
CA ALA A 527 -32.68 9.84 1.73
C ALA A 527 -32.57 8.64 2.71
N ASN A 528 -33.03 7.46 2.29
CA ASN A 528 -32.91 6.24 3.09
C ASN A 528 -31.44 5.86 3.30
N SER A 529 -30.63 5.87 2.24
CA SER A 529 -29.19 5.61 2.36
C SER A 529 -28.48 6.64 3.23
N LEU A 530 -28.88 7.92 3.16
CA LEU A 530 -28.36 8.97 4.03
C LEU A 530 -28.69 8.70 5.50
N SER A 531 -29.93 8.30 5.81
CA SER A 531 -30.32 7.97 7.18
C SER A 531 -29.48 6.82 7.76
N VAL A 532 -29.20 5.79 6.98
CA VAL A 532 -28.32 4.68 7.39
C VAL A 532 -26.89 5.16 7.61
N ALA A 533 -26.37 5.98 6.70
CA ALA A 533 -25.01 6.49 6.79
C ALA A 533 -24.81 7.45 7.98
N VAL A 534 -25.76 8.35 8.23
CA VAL A 534 -25.74 9.27 9.38
C VAL A 534 -25.78 8.50 10.69
N ALA A 535 -26.68 7.51 10.83
CA ALA A 535 -26.73 6.67 12.03
C ALA A 535 -25.40 5.97 12.30
N LEU A 536 -24.72 5.48 11.25
CA LEU A 536 -23.39 4.88 11.38
C LEU A 536 -22.30 5.90 11.75
N ALA A 537 -22.32 7.10 11.16
CA ALA A 537 -21.34 8.15 11.43
C ALA A 537 -21.47 8.75 12.85
N ASP A 538 -22.69 8.89 13.34
CA ASP A 538 -22.98 9.38 14.69
C ASP A 538 -22.54 8.36 15.75
N ASP A 539 -22.66 7.07 15.43
CA ASP A 539 -22.25 5.98 16.31
C ASP A 539 -20.72 5.81 16.40
N VAL A 540 -19.95 6.28 15.42
CA VAL A 540 -18.48 6.18 15.50
C VAL A 540 -17.91 7.20 16.47
N ASP A 541 -17.06 6.74 17.39
CA ASP A 541 -16.17 7.58 18.16
C ASP A 541 -14.74 7.54 17.58
N SER A 542 -13.98 8.61 17.78
CA SER A 542 -12.59 8.69 17.33
C SER A 542 -11.78 9.49 18.33
N HIS A 543 -10.58 9.02 18.62
CA HIS A 543 -9.65 9.67 19.52
C HIS A 543 -8.23 9.65 18.95
N ILE A 544 -7.66 10.84 18.73
CA ILE A 544 -6.33 10.98 18.11
C ILE A 544 -5.31 11.42 19.16
N ILE A 545 -4.20 10.68 19.28
CA ILE A 545 -3.16 10.93 20.28
C ILE A 545 -1.82 11.17 19.56
N PRO A 546 -1.38 12.44 19.44
CA PRO A 546 0.00 12.77 19.09
C PRO A 546 0.90 12.55 20.32
N PHE A 547 1.52 11.38 20.42
CA PHE A 547 2.37 11.02 21.55
C PHE A 547 3.82 11.46 21.31
N SER A 548 4.29 12.42 22.11
CA SER A 548 5.61 13.04 21.94
C SER A 548 6.57 12.88 23.13
N ASP A 549 6.16 12.17 24.19
CA ASP A 549 6.98 12.00 25.39
C ASP A 549 8.25 11.18 25.07
N PHE A 550 8.08 10.12 24.28
CA PHE A 550 9.17 9.37 23.67
C PHE A 550 8.73 8.72 22.36
N GLY A 551 9.69 8.18 21.61
CA GLY A 551 9.41 7.44 20.37
C GLY A 551 10.34 6.26 20.18
N LYS A 552 10.50 5.84 18.92
CA LYS A 552 11.36 4.68 18.58
C LYS A 552 12.79 4.82 19.08
N GLY A 553 13.31 6.03 19.26
CA GLY A 553 14.68 6.25 19.70
C GLY A 553 14.93 5.73 21.11
N LEU A 554 13.98 5.94 22.03
CA LEU A 554 14.06 5.41 23.39
C LEU A 554 13.75 3.92 23.43
N ILE A 555 12.70 3.48 22.72
CA ILE A 555 12.28 2.08 22.70
C ILE A 555 13.40 1.17 22.18
N LYS A 556 14.12 1.60 21.14
CA LYS A 556 15.26 0.85 20.59
C LYS A 556 16.45 0.79 21.54
N LYS A 557 16.69 1.80 22.38
CA LYS A 557 17.74 1.75 23.42
C LYS A 557 17.44 0.67 24.46
N CYS A 558 16.16 0.39 24.71
CA CYS A 558 15.71 -0.73 25.53
C CYS A 558 15.80 -2.09 24.82
N LYS A 559 16.37 -2.17 23.61
CA LYS A 559 16.50 -3.39 22.78
C LYS A 559 15.13 -4.03 22.43
N ILE A 560 14.06 -3.25 22.39
CA ILE A 560 12.71 -3.70 22.04
C ILE A 560 12.33 -3.12 20.66
N SER A 561 11.55 -3.87 19.88
CA SER A 561 10.92 -3.36 18.66
C SER A 561 9.91 -2.27 19.00
N PRO A 562 9.95 -1.08 18.38
CA PRO A 562 8.91 -0.06 18.57
C PRO A 562 7.50 -0.57 18.29
N ASP A 563 7.35 -1.40 17.25
CA ASP A 563 6.09 -2.02 16.89
C ASP A 563 5.59 -3.01 17.96
N ALA A 564 6.46 -3.93 18.41
CA ALA A 564 6.11 -4.88 19.47
C ALA A 564 5.79 -4.18 20.80
N PHE A 565 6.51 -3.10 21.13
CA PHE A 565 6.24 -2.29 22.32
C PHE A 565 4.81 -1.73 22.28
N ILE A 566 4.42 -1.13 21.15
CA ILE A 566 3.07 -0.58 20.95
C ILE A 566 2.02 -1.69 21.06
N GLN A 567 2.24 -2.83 20.41
CA GLN A 567 1.29 -3.95 20.45
C GLN A 567 1.10 -4.50 21.87
N LEU A 568 2.17 -4.61 22.67
CA LEU A 568 2.07 -4.98 24.08
C LEU A 568 1.36 -3.93 24.94
N ALA A 569 1.60 -2.65 24.68
CA ALA A 569 0.87 -1.56 25.35
C ALA A 569 -0.64 -1.61 25.03
N LEU A 570 -0.99 -1.94 23.78
CA LEU A 570 -2.38 -2.14 23.37
C LEU A 570 -3.02 -3.36 24.06
N GLN A 571 -2.29 -4.48 24.21
CA GLN A 571 -2.78 -5.63 24.98
C GLN A 571 -3.04 -5.27 26.45
N LEU A 572 -2.15 -4.50 27.08
CA LEU A 572 -2.30 -4.05 28.46
C LEU A 572 -3.51 -3.12 28.61
N ALA A 573 -3.63 -2.12 27.73
CA ALA A 573 -4.74 -1.18 27.75
C ALA A 573 -6.09 -1.86 27.56
N HIS A 574 -6.19 -2.78 26.59
CA HIS A 574 -7.41 -3.55 26.37
C HIS A 574 -7.79 -4.39 27.60
N TYR A 575 -6.81 -5.05 28.23
CA TYR A 575 -7.08 -5.86 29.41
C TYR A 575 -7.51 -5.02 30.62
N ARG A 576 -6.96 -3.81 30.80
CA ARG A 576 -7.40 -2.88 31.85
C ARG A 576 -8.84 -2.41 31.63
N ASP A 577 -9.19 -2.08 30.39
CA ASP A 577 -10.53 -1.63 30.01
C ASP A 577 -11.58 -2.76 30.13
N LYS A 578 -11.26 -3.98 29.67
CA LYS A 578 -12.24 -5.07 29.55
C LYS A 578 -12.16 -6.16 30.63
N GLY A 579 -11.05 -6.24 31.36
CA GLY A 579 -10.75 -7.34 32.30
C GLY A 579 -10.56 -8.72 31.66
N LYS A 580 -10.52 -8.81 30.32
CA LYS A 580 -10.38 -10.05 29.55
C LYS A 580 -9.50 -9.85 28.31
N PHE A 581 -8.85 -10.94 27.89
CA PHE A 581 -8.13 -10.97 26.62
C PHE A 581 -9.09 -11.15 25.45
N CYS A 582 -8.66 -10.73 24.26
CA CYS A 582 -9.45 -10.83 23.05
C CYS A 582 -8.57 -11.16 21.84
N LEU A 583 -9.22 -11.64 20.78
CA LEU A 583 -8.57 -11.82 19.50
C LEU A 583 -8.13 -10.46 18.94
N THR A 584 -6.82 -10.29 18.78
CA THR A 584 -6.20 -9.05 18.28
C THR A 584 -5.61 -9.25 16.90
N TYR A 585 -6.03 -8.42 15.95
CA TYR A 585 -5.52 -8.39 14.57
C TYR A 585 -4.45 -7.32 14.44
N GLU A 586 -3.31 -7.67 13.87
CA GLU A 586 -2.36 -6.71 13.31
C GLU A 586 -2.08 -7.04 11.84
N ALA A 587 -2.16 -6.03 10.97
CA ALA A 587 -1.83 -6.19 9.55
C ALA A 587 -0.31 -6.32 9.34
N SER A 588 0.12 -7.44 8.73
CA SER A 588 1.49 -7.62 8.24
C SER A 588 1.52 -7.73 6.73
N MET A 589 2.40 -6.99 6.07
CA MET A 589 2.50 -7.00 4.61
C MET A 589 3.15 -8.30 4.09
N THR A 590 2.55 -8.89 3.05
CA THR A 590 3.12 -10.06 2.34
C THR A 590 3.71 -9.67 0.98
N ARG A 591 4.07 -8.39 0.82
CA ARG A 591 4.61 -7.82 -0.42
C ARG A 591 6.00 -8.36 -0.81
N LEU A 592 6.62 -9.23 -0.01
CA LEU A 592 7.78 -10.02 -0.45
C LEU A 592 7.42 -11.01 -1.58
N PHE A 593 6.12 -11.32 -1.71
CA PHE A 593 5.58 -12.20 -2.72
C PHE A 593 4.83 -11.42 -3.80
N ARG A 594 4.78 -11.99 -5.00
CA ARG A 594 4.00 -11.44 -6.12
C ARG A 594 2.54 -11.33 -5.73
N GLU A 595 1.97 -10.15 -5.98
CA GLU A 595 0.58 -9.79 -5.64
C GLU A 595 0.23 -9.92 -4.15
N GLY A 596 1.23 -9.95 -3.27
CA GLY A 596 1.03 -9.95 -1.83
C GLY A 596 0.28 -8.71 -1.34
N ARG A 597 -0.74 -8.94 -0.52
CA ARG A 597 -1.49 -7.94 0.25
C ARG A 597 -1.02 -8.03 1.70
N THR A 598 -1.82 -8.66 2.54
CA THR A 598 -1.60 -8.76 3.99
C THR A 598 -1.75 -10.20 4.49
N GLU A 599 -1.14 -10.47 5.63
CA GLU A 599 -1.38 -11.58 6.54
C GLU A 599 -1.68 -11.02 7.93
N THR A 600 -2.24 -11.82 8.83
CA THR A 600 -2.55 -11.45 10.20
C THR A 600 -1.40 -11.83 11.14
N VAL A 601 -1.02 -10.90 12.00
CA VAL A 601 -0.30 -11.18 13.25
C VAL A 601 -1.32 -11.18 14.38
N ARG A 602 -1.38 -12.29 15.12
CA ARG A 602 -2.30 -12.44 16.27
C ARG A 602 -1.58 -12.01 17.54
N SER A 603 -1.67 -10.72 17.88
CA SER A 603 -0.85 -10.10 18.94
C SER A 603 -1.15 -10.64 20.35
N CYS A 604 -2.35 -11.17 20.59
CA CYS A 604 -2.73 -11.81 21.85
C CYS A 604 -2.14 -13.23 21.95
N THR A 605 -0.94 -13.33 22.50
CA THR A 605 -0.22 -14.58 22.77
C THR A 605 -0.16 -14.92 24.26
N MET A 606 0.21 -16.16 24.59
CA MET A 606 0.50 -16.55 25.98
C MET A 606 1.55 -15.65 26.62
N GLU A 607 2.59 -15.27 25.88
CA GLU A 607 3.67 -14.41 26.33
C GLU A 607 3.17 -12.99 26.60
N SER A 608 2.35 -12.43 25.70
CA SER A 608 1.70 -11.11 25.92
C SER A 608 0.74 -11.14 27.11
N CYS A 609 -0.02 -12.22 27.30
CA CYS A 609 -0.94 -12.37 28.42
C CYS A 609 -0.19 -12.49 29.75
N ALA A 610 0.93 -13.20 29.77
CA ALA A 610 1.79 -13.30 30.94
C ALA A 610 2.38 -11.94 31.31
N PHE A 611 2.85 -11.18 30.30
CA PHE A 611 3.28 -9.79 30.48
C PHE A 611 2.17 -8.92 31.07
N VAL A 612 0.97 -8.93 30.47
CA VAL A 612 -0.16 -8.12 30.95
C VAL A 612 -0.56 -8.50 32.38
N ARG A 613 -0.71 -9.79 32.70
CA ARG A 613 -1.05 -10.23 34.07
C ARG A 613 0.02 -9.82 35.08
N ALA A 614 1.30 -9.95 34.72
CA ALA A 614 2.40 -9.50 35.57
C ALA A 614 2.28 -8.00 35.86
N MET A 615 2.02 -7.18 34.84
CA MET A 615 1.84 -5.73 34.97
C MET A 615 0.61 -5.32 35.81
N ILE A 616 -0.43 -6.16 35.87
CA ILE A 616 -1.62 -5.92 36.72
C ILE A 616 -1.35 -6.29 38.18
N ILE A 617 -0.65 -7.40 38.44
CA ILE A 617 -0.43 -7.93 39.81
C ILE A 617 0.76 -7.26 40.50
N TYR A 618 1.89 -7.18 39.79
CA TYR A 618 3.15 -6.68 40.31
C TYR A 618 3.60 -5.47 39.47
N TRP A 619 3.55 -4.27 40.05
CA TRP A 619 4.12 -3.07 39.44
C TRP A 619 5.67 -3.08 39.37
N THR A 620 6.32 -4.16 39.83
CA THR A 620 7.77 -4.23 40.00
C THR A 620 8.50 -4.97 38.86
N ILE A 621 9.08 -4.14 37.99
CA ILE A 621 10.36 -4.14 37.23
C ILE A 621 11.24 -5.41 37.07
N GLU A 622 11.21 -6.45 37.92
CA GLU A 622 12.14 -7.61 37.81
C GLU A 622 11.72 -8.66 36.74
N CYS A 623 10.67 -8.38 35.97
CA CYS A 623 10.10 -9.34 35.04
C CYS A 623 10.84 -9.35 33.68
N GLN A 624 11.34 -10.52 33.24
CA GLN A 624 11.81 -10.72 31.85
C GLN A 624 10.64 -10.80 30.83
N HIS A 625 9.39 -10.85 31.32
CA HIS A 625 8.17 -10.96 30.52
C HIS A 625 8.03 -9.98 29.34
N PRO A 626 8.31 -8.66 29.44
CA PRO A 626 8.20 -7.75 28.30
C PRO A 626 9.16 -8.11 27.16
N PHE A 627 10.39 -8.57 27.46
CA PHE A 627 11.35 -8.96 26.43
C PHE A 627 10.88 -10.23 25.70
N THR A 628 10.44 -11.24 26.44
CA THR A 628 9.92 -12.49 25.86
C THR A 628 8.67 -12.23 25.02
N ALA A 629 7.74 -11.42 25.51
CA ALA A 629 6.53 -11.07 24.78
C ALA A 629 6.83 -10.26 23.51
N ALA A 630 7.78 -9.31 23.58
CA ALA A 630 8.19 -8.52 22.43
C ALA A 630 8.91 -9.36 21.38
N GLU A 631 9.79 -10.27 21.79
CA GLU A 631 10.49 -11.19 20.89
C GLU A 631 9.50 -12.15 20.22
N LYS A 632 8.53 -12.68 20.97
CA LYS A 632 7.44 -13.49 20.42
C LYS A 632 6.66 -12.73 19.36
N HIS A 633 6.28 -11.48 19.63
CA HIS A 633 5.58 -10.62 18.68
C HIS A 633 6.39 -10.43 17.39
N GLN A 634 7.68 -10.09 17.51
CA GLN A 634 8.56 -9.99 16.35
C GLN A 634 8.69 -11.30 15.57
N GLN A 635 8.78 -12.44 16.26
CA GLN A 635 8.81 -13.75 15.63
C GLN A 635 7.56 -13.99 14.79
N MET A 636 6.37 -13.72 15.35
CA MET A 636 5.11 -13.84 14.62
C MET A 636 5.04 -12.91 13.42
N TYR A 637 5.49 -11.67 13.56
CA TYR A 637 5.54 -10.71 12.45
C TYR A 637 6.43 -11.22 11.30
N ARG A 638 7.61 -11.76 11.61
CA ARG A 638 8.51 -12.39 10.62
C ARG A 638 7.85 -13.61 9.96
N LEU A 639 7.14 -14.45 10.72
CA LEU A 639 6.40 -15.59 10.17
C LEU A 639 5.29 -15.12 9.21
N ALA A 640 4.52 -14.09 9.57
CA ALA A 640 3.47 -13.52 8.73
C ALA A 640 4.05 -12.93 7.43
N MET A 641 5.07 -12.07 7.52
CA MET A 641 5.75 -11.47 6.36
C MET A 641 6.31 -12.51 5.38
N THR A 642 6.73 -13.67 5.88
CA THR A 642 7.31 -14.77 5.08
C THR A 642 6.27 -15.80 4.62
N GLY A 643 4.98 -15.47 4.72
CA GLY A 643 3.88 -16.29 4.22
C GLY A 643 3.61 -17.54 5.07
N GLN A 644 4.02 -17.52 6.35
CA GLN A 644 3.76 -18.61 7.31
C GLN A 644 2.73 -18.21 8.37
N GLY A 645 1.92 -17.18 8.13
CA GLY A 645 0.74 -16.93 8.94
C GLY A 645 -0.32 -18.01 8.75
N ILE A 646 -1.38 -17.95 9.55
CA ILE A 646 -2.43 -18.97 9.57
C ILE A 646 -3.75 -18.47 8.97
N ASP A 647 -4.06 -17.19 9.11
CA ASP A 647 -5.38 -16.65 8.82
C ASP A 647 -5.72 -16.69 7.33
N ARG A 648 -4.80 -16.29 6.43
CA ARG A 648 -5.07 -16.41 4.98
C ARG A 648 -5.19 -17.86 4.53
N HIS A 649 -4.45 -18.78 5.15
CA HIS A 649 -4.53 -20.20 4.83
C HIS A 649 -5.87 -20.80 5.29
N LEU A 650 -6.30 -20.53 6.53
CA LEU A 650 -7.60 -20.94 7.08
C LEU A 650 -8.76 -20.38 6.24
N PHE A 651 -8.70 -19.10 5.87
CA PHE A 651 -9.65 -18.46 4.97
C PHE A 651 -9.74 -19.19 3.62
N CYS A 652 -8.60 -19.49 2.97
CA CYS A 652 -8.61 -20.18 1.69
C CYS A 652 -9.16 -21.61 1.80
N LEU A 653 -8.85 -22.34 2.89
CA LEU A 653 -9.42 -23.66 3.16
C LEU A 653 -10.95 -23.57 3.30
N TYR A 654 -11.46 -22.55 3.97
CA TYR A 654 -12.90 -22.28 4.08
C TYR A 654 -13.55 -21.95 2.74
N VAL A 655 -12.92 -21.12 1.90
CA VAL A 655 -13.44 -20.84 0.56
C VAL A 655 -13.57 -22.13 -0.26
N VAL A 656 -12.55 -22.99 -0.23
CA VAL A 656 -12.61 -24.30 -0.90
C VAL A 656 -13.71 -25.19 -0.30
N SER A 657 -13.88 -25.22 1.03
CA SER A 657 -14.92 -26.04 1.65
C SER A 657 -16.33 -25.61 1.20
N LYS A 658 -16.55 -24.30 1.04
CA LYS A 658 -17.80 -23.75 0.49
C LYS A 658 -18.00 -24.11 -0.97
N TYR A 659 -16.98 -24.02 -1.83
CA TYR A 659 -17.08 -24.46 -3.23
C TYR A 659 -17.43 -25.94 -3.36
N LEU A 660 -16.93 -26.78 -2.45
CA LEU A 660 -17.21 -28.21 -2.45
C LEU A 660 -18.47 -28.61 -1.67
N GLY A 661 -19.25 -27.65 -1.17
CA GLY A 661 -20.45 -27.91 -0.37
C GLY A 661 -20.21 -28.72 0.91
N GLN A 662 -19.00 -28.67 1.47
CA GLN A 662 -18.60 -29.45 2.64
C GLN A 662 -18.54 -28.58 3.90
N GLY A 663 -19.32 -28.97 4.92
CA GLY A 663 -19.26 -28.35 6.24
C GLY A 663 -18.02 -28.78 7.02
N SER A 664 -17.52 -27.88 7.87
CA SER A 664 -16.45 -28.18 8.82
C SER A 664 -16.75 -27.44 10.12
N PRO A 665 -17.02 -28.16 11.23
CA PRO A 665 -17.22 -27.52 12.53
C PRO A 665 -16.01 -26.67 12.94
N PHE A 666 -14.79 -27.19 12.68
CA PHE A 666 -13.55 -26.46 12.91
C PHE A 666 -13.50 -25.12 12.16
N LEU A 667 -13.65 -25.12 10.82
CA LEU A 667 -13.54 -23.88 10.04
C LEU A 667 -14.69 -22.89 10.32
N GLN A 668 -15.87 -23.38 10.69
CA GLN A 668 -16.99 -22.53 11.10
C GLN A 668 -16.64 -21.75 12.37
N GLU A 669 -16.05 -22.44 13.36
CA GLU A 669 -15.74 -21.82 14.64
C GLU A 669 -14.54 -20.86 14.54
N VAL A 670 -13.45 -21.29 13.91
CA VAL A 670 -12.20 -20.50 13.75
C VAL A 670 -12.43 -19.15 13.07
N LEU A 671 -13.42 -19.06 12.18
CA LEU A 671 -13.72 -17.86 11.40
C LEU A 671 -14.91 -17.06 11.97
N SER A 672 -15.54 -17.53 13.05
CA SER A 672 -16.68 -16.85 13.68
C SER A 672 -16.27 -15.83 14.73
N GLU A 673 -15.08 -15.95 15.31
CA GLU A 673 -14.63 -15.07 16.38
C GLU A 673 -14.29 -13.67 15.85
N PRO A 674 -14.92 -12.60 16.38
CA PRO A 674 -14.68 -11.24 15.93
C PRO A 674 -13.34 -10.69 16.45
N TRP A 675 -12.65 -9.92 15.61
CA TRP A 675 -11.45 -9.17 15.99
C TRP A 675 -11.82 -7.95 16.83
N LYS A 676 -11.90 -8.11 18.16
CA LYS A 676 -12.27 -7.02 19.08
C LYS A 676 -11.22 -5.91 19.16
N LEU A 677 -9.97 -6.20 18.80
CA LEU A 677 -8.93 -5.20 18.67
C LEU A 677 -8.25 -5.35 17.30
N SER A 678 -8.53 -4.42 16.38
CA SER A 678 -7.95 -4.40 15.05
C SER A 678 -6.93 -3.28 14.93
N THR A 679 -5.71 -3.63 14.54
CA THR A 679 -4.56 -2.72 14.59
C THR A 679 -3.81 -2.66 13.27
N SER A 680 -3.21 -1.52 12.99
CA SER A 680 -2.33 -1.37 11.82
C SER A 680 -1.24 -0.33 12.04
N GLN A 681 0.00 -0.73 11.78
CA GLN A 681 1.08 0.23 11.58
C GLN A 681 1.07 0.72 10.12
N THR A 682 1.11 2.04 9.92
CA THR A 682 1.39 2.63 8.60
C THR A 682 2.81 3.20 8.60
N PRO A 683 3.82 2.42 8.17
CA PRO A 683 5.20 2.87 8.21
C PRO A 683 5.47 3.94 7.14
N LEU A 684 6.25 4.97 7.52
CA LEU A 684 6.80 5.94 6.58
C LEU A 684 7.75 5.23 5.61
N GLN A 685 7.48 5.33 4.31
CA GLN A 685 8.27 4.65 3.27
C GLN A 685 9.34 5.52 2.63
N GLN A 686 9.18 6.84 2.70
CA GLN A 686 10.01 7.85 2.05
C GLN A 686 10.41 8.94 3.05
N GLY A 687 10.82 8.52 4.26
CA GLY A 687 11.20 9.45 5.34
C GLY A 687 12.31 10.43 4.96
N GLU A 688 13.15 10.09 3.96
CA GLU A 688 14.18 10.97 3.42
C GLU A 688 13.65 12.21 2.67
N LEU A 689 12.36 12.25 2.36
CA LEU A 689 11.70 13.43 1.77
C LEU A 689 11.45 14.55 2.78
N PHE A 690 11.57 14.25 4.07
CA PHE A 690 11.28 15.17 5.16
C PHE A 690 12.55 15.45 5.97
N ASP A 691 12.92 16.73 6.09
CA ASP A 691 13.96 17.17 7.01
C ASP A 691 13.36 17.44 8.39
N LEU A 692 13.05 16.37 9.12
CA LEU A 692 12.43 16.45 10.44
C LEU A 692 13.37 17.00 11.52
N VAL A 693 14.66 17.22 11.22
CA VAL A 693 15.62 17.82 12.14
C VAL A 693 15.49 19.34 12.10
N ASN A 694 15.56 19.92 10.91
CA ASN A 694 15.48 21.37 10.75
C ASN A 694 14.03 21.88 10.66
N HIS A 695 13.11 21.02 10.24
CA HIS A 695 11.70 21.34 10.05
C HIS A 695 10.76 20.29 10.67
N PRO A 696 10.74 20.17 12.00
CA PRO A 696 9.91 19.20 12.71
C PRO A 696 8.39 19.41 12.52
N GLU A 697 7.97 20.59 12.08
CA GLU A 697 6.57 20.95 11.84
C GLU A 697 5.94 20.26 10.62
N TYR A 698 6.74 19.91 9.60
CA TYR A 698 6.27 19.22 8.39
C TYR A 698 6.19 17.71 8.58
N VAL A 699 5.48 17.31 9.63
CA VAL A 699 5.27 15.92 10.01
C VAL A 699 3.85 15.48 9.66
N THR A 700 3.72 14.39 8.89
CA THR A 700 2.40 13.80 8.61
C THR A 700 1.77 13.28 9.89
N SER A 701 0.46 13.44 10.07
CA SER A 701 -0.21 12.94 11.28
C SER A 701 -0.54 11.45 11.20
N GLY A 702 -0.42 10.83 10.02
CA GLY A 702 -0.84 9.45 9.79
C GLY A 702 -2.29 9.37 9.35
N GLY A 703 -2.97 8.29 9.72
CA GLY A 703 -4.33 7.98 9.28
C GLY A 703 -4.96 6.88 10.11
N GLY A 704 -6.28 6.72 9.99
CA GLY A 704 -7.05 5.77 10.78
C GLY A 704 -8.20 5.13 10.00
N PHE A 705 -8.90 4.21 10.66
CA PHE A 705 -10.04 3.46 10.13
C PHE A 705 -11.05 3.19 11.26
N GLY A 706 -12.29 2.82 10.93
CA GLY A 706 -13.33 2.47 11.91
C GLY A 706 -13.10 1.10 12.58
N PRO A 707 -13.79 0.77 13.69
CA PRO A 707 -13.68 -0.54 14.31
C PRO A 707 -14.29 -1.63 13.41
N VAL A 708 -13.72 -2.84 13.46
CA VAL A 708 -14.19 -4.00 12.65
C VAL A 708 -15.24 -4.86 13.38
N ALA A 709 -15.45 -4.60 14.67
CA ALA A 709 -16.47 -5.22 15.52
C ALA A 709 -17.21 -4.12 16.27
N ASP A 710 -18.52 -4.29 16.49
CA ASP A 710 -19.37 -3.25 17.10
C ASP A 710 -18.97 -2.92 18.54
N ASP A 711 -18.45 -3.90 19.26
CA ASP A 711 -17.95 -3.83 20.64
C ASP A 711 -16.41 -3.85 20.72
N GLY A 712 -15.74 -3.55 19.61
CA GLY A 712 -14.28 -3.54 19.48
C GLY A 712 -13.69 -2.17 19.15
N TYR A 713 -12.40 -2.20 18.83
CA TYR A 713 -11.57 -1.03 18.53
C TYR A 713 -10.85 -1.16 17.20
N GLY A 714 -10.71 -0.03 16.50
CA GLY A 714 -9.74 0.16 15.42
C GLY A 714 -8.61 1.05 15.90
N VAL A 715 -7.35 0.59 15.82
CA VAL A 715 -6.18 1.36 16.24
C VAL A 715 -5.13 1.40 15.14
N ALA A 716 -4.96 2.57 14.52
CA ALA A 716 -3.85 2.80 13.61
C ALA A 716 -2.75 3.61 14.29
N TYR A 717 -1.50 3.34 13.94
CA TYR A 717 -0.37 4.14 14.42
C TYR A 717 0.71 4.34 13.38
N VAL A 718 1.38 5.49 13.48
CA VAL A 718 2.56 5.83 12.69
C VAL A 718 3.68 6.30 13.62
N ILE A 719 4.90 5.84 13.34
CA ILE A 719 6.09 6.18 14.10
C ILE A 719 6.93 7.15 13.28
N ILE A 720 7.21 8.34 13.81
CA ILE A 720 7.82 9.43 13.06
C ILE A 720 9.03 10.02 13.81
N GLY A 721 10.12 10.22 13.08
CA GLY A 721 11.38 10.63 13.69
C GLY A 721 11.80 9.66 14.80
N GLU A 722 12.45 10.19 15.84
CA GLU A 722 12.90 9.40 17.00
C GLU A 722 11.96 9.53 18.22
N LYS A 723 11.05 10.52 18.21
CA LYS A 723 10.29 10.97 19.40
C LYS A 723 8.78 10.99 19.25
N LEU A 724 8.23 10.87 18.04
CA LEU A 724 6.80 11.03 17.80
C LEU A 724 6.16 9.69 17.41
N ILE A 725 5.03 9.38 18.04
CA ILE A 725 4.14 8.29 17.64
C ILE A 725 2.73 8.87 17.60
N ASN A 726 2.05 8.79 16.46
CA ASN A 726 0.65 9.22 16.38
C ASN A 726 -0.26 7.99 16.39
N PHE A 727 -1.30 8.05 17.21
CA PHE A 727 -2.32 7.02 17.31
C PHE A 727 -3.67 7.55 16.84
N HIS A 728 -4.40 6.73 16.11
CA HIS A 728 -5.78 6.96 15.71
C HIS A 728 -6.63 5.80 16.24
N ILE A 729 -7.46 6.08 17.23
CA ILE A 729 -8.29 5.08 17.91
C ILE A 729 -9.74 5.33 17.51
N SER A 730 -10.47 4.28 17.17
CA SER A 730 -11.90 4.34 16.86
C SER A 730 -12.67 3.23 17.57
N SER A 731 -13.92 3.52 17.90
CA SER A 731 -14.86 2.59 18.54
C SER A 731 -16.30 2.99 18.18
N LYS A 732 -17.30 2.25 18.70
CA LYS A 732 -18.71 2.65 18.59
C LYS A 732 -19.25 3.12 19.93
N ARG A 733 -20.06 4.19 19.90
CA ARG A 733 -20.74 4.77 21.07
C ARG A 733 -21.84 3.85 21.59
N SER A 734 -22.47 3.09 20.70
CA SER A 734 -23.53 2.13 21.00
C SER A 734 -23.05 0.96 21.86
N SER A 735 -21.74 0.69 21.89
CA SER A 735 -21.16 -0.33 22.75
C SER A 735 -20.83 0.25 24.14
N PRO A 736 -21.51 -0.20 25.21
CA PRO A 736 -21.19 0.24 26.57
C PRO A 736 -19.82 -0.27 27.04
N GLU A 737 -19.29 -1.31 26.39
CA GLU A 737 -18.02 -1.89 26.75
C GLU A 737 -16.84 -1.04 26.24
N THR A 738 -17.03 -0.07 25.35
CA THR A 738 -15.91 0.58 24.64
C THR A 738 -15.46 1.93 25.20
N ALA A 739 -15.91 2.30 26.41
CA ALA A 739 -15.87 3.67 26.91
C ALA A 739 -14.54 4.12 27.55
N GLN A 740 -13.71 3.24 28.11
CA GLN A 740 -12.57 3.64 28.96
C GLN A 740 -11.20 3.47 28.29
N PHE A 741 -11.12 2.72 27.19
CA PHE A 741 -9.86 2.38 26.51
C PHE A 741 -8.94 3.56 26.20
N ASN A 742 -9.45 4.73 25.83
CA ASN A 742 -8.59 5.89 25.53
C ASN A 742 -7.80 6.38 26.75
N ALA A 743 -8.45 6.42 27.92
CA ALA A 743 -7.81 6.77 29.18
C ALA A 743 -6.81 5.68 29.58
N GLU A 744 -7.23 4.42 29.53
CA GLU A 744 -6.39 3.26 29.86
C GLU A 744 -5.18 3.10 28.93
N PHE A 745 -5.35 3.41 27.66
CA PHE A 745 -4.27 3.37 26.67
C PHE A 745 -3.28 4.50 26.89
N SER A 746 -3.78 5.72 27.14
CA SER A 746 -2.90 6.84 27.50
C SER A 746 -2.09 6.53 28.77
N GLU A 747 -2.69 5.88 29.77
CA GLU A 747 -1.99 5.43 30.96
C GLU A 747 -0.99 4.29 30.67
N SER A 748 -1.36 3.36 29.80
CA SER A 748 -0.49 2.25 29.37
C SER A 748 0.71 2.73 28.54
N LEU A 749 0.58 3.85 27.81
CA LEU A 749 1.69 4.54 27.16
C LEU A 749 2.54 5.35 28.15
N LYS A 750 1.90 5.97 29.15
CA LYS A 750 2.52 6.65 30.30
C LYS A 750 3.02 5.67 31.35
N LEU A 751 3.51 4.49 30.96
CA LEU A 751 4.39 3.69 31.80
C LEU A 751 5.48 4.64 32.32
N LYS A 752 5.27 5.12 33.55
CA LYS A 752 5.94 6.27 34.17
C LYS A 752 7.45 6.12 34.03
N ASP A 753 8.15 7.26 34.08
CA ASP A 753 9.61 7.38 34.10
C ASP A 753 10.30 6.21 34.82
N ASP A 754 9.77 5.69 35.92
CA ASP A 754 10.32 4.53 36.62
C ASP A 754 10.39 3.24 35.78
N ALA A 755 9.41 2.83 34.98
CA ALA A 755 9.49 1.55 34.27
C ALA A 755 10.46 1.58 33.07
N VAL A 756 10.45 2.64 32.27
CA VAL A 756 11.36 2.78 31.11
C VAL A 756 12.76 3.19 31.56
N THR A 757 12.89 4.08 32.55
CA THR A 757 14.20 4.41 33.15
C THR A 757 14.77 3.21 33.89
N ASN A 758 13.96 2.41 34.61
CA ASN A 758 14.45 1.19 35.25
C ASN A 758 14.67 0.01 34.27
N ILE A 759 14.00 -0.07 33.12
CA ILE A 759 14.36 -1.00 32.03
C ILE A 759 15.72 -0.59 31.43
N LEU A 760 15.96 0.71 31.26
CA LEU A 760 17.27 1.23 30.88
C LEU A 760 18.31 0.93 31.98
N ASP A 761 17.97 1.08 33.26
CA ASP A 761 18.86 0.74 34.37
C ASP A 761 19.09 -0.77 34.51
N LEU A 762 18.14 -1.64 34.21
CA LEU A 762 18.34 -3.09 34.12
C LEU A 762 19.22 -3.47 32.93
N THR A 763 19.10 -2.75 31.82
CA THR A 763 20.02 -2.92 30.67
C THR A 763 21.43 -2.47 31.08
N VAL A 764 21.56 -1.38 31.83
CA VAL A 764 22.83 -0.89 32.41
C VAL A 764 23.38 -1.84 33.49
N MET A 765 22.53 -2.44 34.32
CA MET A 765 22.90 -3.45 35.33
C MET A 765 23.27 -4.78 34.67
N SER A 766 22.66 -5.15 33.55
CA SER A 766 23.10 -6.29 32.71
C SER A 766 24.48 -6.04 32.11
N HIS A 767 24.78 -4.77 31.77
CA HIS A 767 26.12 -4.36 31.38
C HIS A 767 27.08 -4.34 32.57
N HIS A 768 26.68 -3.97 33.79
CA HIS A 768 27.55 -4.05 34.97
C HIS A 768 27.80 -5.49 35.45
N THR A 769 26.82 -6.38 35.31
CA THR A 769 26.99 -7.81 35.61
C THR A 769 27.72 -8.57 34.49
N SER A 770 27.67 -8.14 33.22
CA SER A 770 28.51 -8.72 32.16
C SER A 770 29.91 -8.09 32.07
N VAL A 771 30.13 -6.87 32.56
CA VAL A 771 31.45 -6.21 32.53
C VAL A 771 32.32 -6.65 33.72
N SER A 772 31.75 -7.12 34.82
CA SER A 772 32.55 -7.76 35.90
C SER A 772 32.99 -9.18 35.56
N SER A 773 32.26 -9.90 34.70
CA SER A 773 32.63 -11.26 34.26
C SER A 773 33.43 -11.29 32.95
N CYS A 774 33.39 -10.24 32.12
CA CYS A 774 34.25 -10.14 30.92
C CYS A 774 35.65 -9.57 31.21
N PHE A 775 35.86 -8.82 32.30
CA PHE A 775 37.19 -8.30 32.62
C PHE A 775 38.15 -9.37 33.17
N TYR A 776 37.64 -10.44 33.78
CA TYR A 776 38.47 -11.58 34.19
C TYR A 776 38.74 -12.55 33.03
N TYR A 777 37.79 -12.76 32.11
CA TYR A 777 37.97 -13.70 31.00
C TYR A 777 38.88 -13.15 29.89
N VAL A 778 38.87 -11.83 29.66
CA VAL A 778 39.73 -11.19 28.63
C VAL A 778 41.18 -11.04 29.12
N ILE A 779 41.42 -10.84 30.42
CA ILE A 779 42.78 -10.77 30.97
C ILE A 779 43.41 -12.16 31.09
N THR A 780 42.64 -13.22 31.40
CA THR A 780 43.17 -14.60 31.42
C THR A 780 43.44 -15.14 30.01
N ILE A 781 42.63 -14.79 29.00
CA ILE A 781 42.88 -15.18 27.60
C ILE A 781 44.01 -14.32 26.98
N ALA A 782 44.11 -13.04 27.31
CA ALA A 782 45.22 -12.21 26.83
C ALA A 782 46.57 -12.63 27.43
N LEU A 783 46.60 -13.13 28.68
CA LEU A 783 47.82 -13.69 29.28
C LEU A 783 48.13 -15.11 28.77
N SER A 784 47.14 -15.96 28.46
CA SER A 784 47.41 -17.28 27.85
C SER A 784 47.92 -17.15 26.41
N VAL A 785 47.38 -16.21 25.61
CA VAL A 785 47.82 -16.00 24.22
C VAL A 785 49.19 -15.32 24.13
N ILE A 786 49.58 -14.51 25.12
CA ILE A 786 50.95 -13.94 25.18
C ILE A 786 51.97 -14.98 25.71
N THR A 787 51.54 -15.97 26.49
CA THR A 787 52.42 -17.06 26.96
C THR A 787 52.59 -18.15 25.89
N ASP A 788 51.54 -18.45 25.11
CA ASP A 788 51.60 -19.44 24.02
C ASP A 788 52.29 -18.92 22.74
N CYS A 789 52.31 -17.60 22.50
CA CYS A 789 53.11 -17.01 21.42
C CYS A 789 54.59 -16.81 21.74
N LEU A 790 55.01 -16.94 23.01
CA LEU A 790 56.43 -16.87 23.42
C LEU A 790 57.11 -18.26 23.53
N ILE A 791 56.35 -19.36 23.41
CA ILE A 791 56.88 -20.73 23.49
C ILE A 791 56.95 -21.43 22.11
N SER A 792 56.36 -20.84 21.05
CA SER A 792 56.36 -21.43 19.70
C SER A 792 57.47 -20.91 18.75
N THR A 793 58.46 -20.16 19.24
CA THR A 793 59.58 -19.63 18.42
C THR A 793 60.96 -20.22 18.74
N GLU A 794 61.01 -21.33 19.48
CA GLU A 794 62.26 -22.07 19.76
C GLU A 794 62.16 -23.55 19.39
N TYR A 795 61.78 -23.89 18.16
CA TYR A 795 62.15 -25.20 17.58
C TYR A 795 62.08 -25.13 16.06
N PHE A 796 63.14 -24.64 15.42
CA PHE A 796 63.77 -25.29 14.26
C PHE A 796 65.07 -24.56 13.90
N CYS A 797 66.09 -25.35 13.53
CA CYS A 797 67.39 -24.97 12.98
C CYS A 797 68.52 -24.61 13.96
N ILE A 798 69.00 -25.63 14.68
CA ILE A 798 70.45 -25.87 14.80
C ILE A 798 70.78 -27.10 13.94
N PHE A 799 71.50 -26.89 12.83
CA PHE A 799 72.70 -27.66 12.48
C PHE A 799 73.44 -27.04 11.29
N ASN A 800 74.75 -26.81 11.52
CA ASN A 800 75.85 -26.67 10.56
C ASN A 800 76.02 -25.39 9.71
N LEU A 801 76.83 -24.49 10.28
CA LEU A 801 78.11 -24.01 9.74
C LEU A 801 78.55 -24.60 8.38
N ASN A 802 78.66 -23.76 7.35
CA ASN A 802 79.89 -23.65 6.55
C ASN A 802 79.93 -22.40 5.64
N PHE A 803 80.88 -21.52 5.97
CA PHE A 803 81.75 -20.67 5.14
C PHE A 803 81.42 -20.30 3.67
N ARG A 804 81.42 -18.96 3.45
CA ARG A 804 82.03 -18.13 2.37
C ARG A 804 81.03 -17.12 1.81
N SER A 805 81.14 -15.84 2.19
CA SER A 805 81.83 -14.77 1.45
C SER A 805 81.27 -14.55 0.05
N VAL A 806 80.63 -13.39 -0.18
CA VAL A 806 81.07 -12.31 -1.09
C VAL A 806 80.03 -11.19 -1.07
N HIS A 807 80.53 -9.95 -0.96
CA HIS A 807 79.89 -8.63 -1.13
C HIS A 807 78.81 -8.58 -2.25
N LEU A 808 77.75 -7.79 -2.15
CA LEU A 808 77.67 -6.34 -1.91
C LEU A 808 76.22 -5.97 -1.53
#